data_AF-A0A5B8NW14-F1
#
_entry.id   AF-A0A5B8NW14-F1
#
_cell.length_a   1.000
_cell.length_b   1.000
_cell.length_c   1.000
_cell.angle_alpha   90.00
_cell.angle_beta   90.00
_cell.angle_gamma   90.00
#
_symmetry.space_group_name_H-M   'P 1'
#
loop_
_entity.id
_entity.type
_entity.pdbx_description
1 polymer ?
#
loop_
_entity_poly.entity_id
_entity_poly.type
_entity_poly.pdbx_seq_one_letter_code
_entity_poly.pdbx_strand_id
1 'polypeptide(L)'
;MADENSKDSNDRAESADLVTENKRSKTSGSSPKRKGRAQHKVKKSSRRWLKFSLLSVILAVILVPIVTFIVAYILADVPEPGELETKQITEIYASDSKLELARIVPPEGNRSEIKVSQLSDTTKHAVLAAEDREFYTNSGFSFTGFGRAVWGQLTGNDSAGGGSTITQQYVKNAVVGNERSYSRKAKELVYSVKMSQEWSKDQVLEAYLNTIYFGRNSYGIEAAARAYFGIPAAELSVEQAAVLAAAIQRPSQLDPWVNIEEAQQRWNYVLDGMVSSGWLDQNVRAGLVYPETLDPAISQTSAQAEGTNGHIKNQVSAELLALGITQDDIDTKGLRVTTTIDPKTQQATLDAVEENLSGENENLRMAAVSVEPATGAVRGYYGGEEATGFDFANAALQTGSSFKIFGLAAAVQQGIPTSAYYSSAPFQLPGGITVTNNDGDSGCGSCTIKESLKNSYNTSFLRLQEDLANGTQDTADMAHALGVARSLPGIPETLTENGAQPYEGIILGQYQTRPIDMAHALATLANLGVYHDTYFVEKVEDANGDLLYQHENSPGERRVSEKVASNVLDAMAPIANWSGYNALAGGRPSAAKTGTVQLGDTGNNKDAWMIGATPQLSTAVWVGTADGSAIFNSWGGLMYGSGLPASTWKDILDNALEDEEVMSFRSPMSLGYSAKVYYGTAPSNSGSSSSKATSSNSSSSSNSSSTSGTTNSANDPAPQDSAATDTTDLTNTGGGTGITQGGTGTTTGTGGTGAGGGTGTGAGTGTGGGATGGTGGTGGTGGGANTGEQDQGGLDILQELLGGG
;
A
#
# COMPACT_ATOMS: atom_id res chain seq x y z
N MET A 1 -11.07 -22.42 42.31
CA MET A 1 -11.67 -21.40 43.18
C MET A 1 -12.02 -20.25 42.24
N ALA A 2 -13.30 -20.04 41.91
CA ALA A 2 -14.37 -19.54 42.78
C ALA A 2 -14.25 -18.00 42.95
N ASP A 3 -15.25 -17.17 42.66
CA ASP A 3 -16.65 -17.44 42.23
C ASP A 3 -17.23 -16.31 41.33
N GLU A 4 -18.53 -16.41 41.03
CA GLU A 4 -19.35 -15.58 40.13
C GLU A 4 -19.60 -14.10 40.56
N ASN A 5 -20.45 -13.42 39.76
CA ASN A 5 -21.27 -12.22 40.03
C ASN A 5 -20.65 -10.82 39.81
N SER A 6 -21.39 -9.80 39.31
CA SER A 6 -22.68 -9.79 38.60
C SER A 6 -23.06 -8.40 38.05
N LYS A 7 -24.01 -8.34 37.10
CA LYS A 7 -25.03 -7.26 36.94
C LYS A 7 -24.57 -5.89 36.39
N ASP A 8 -25.46 -4.97 35.96
CA ASP A 8 -26.94 -4.97 36.01
C ASP A 8 -27.65 -4.23 34.85
N SER A 9 -28.92 -4.61 34.58
CA SER A 9 -30.01 -3.80 33.98
C SER A 9 -29.82 -3.20 32.56
N ASN A 10 -30.83 -2.85 31.75
CA ASN A 10 -32.32 -2.95 31.76
C ASN A 10 -32.77 -2.90 30.27
N ASP A 11 -34.01 -3.04 29.76
CA ASP A 11 -35.42 -3.24 30.18
C ASP A 11 -36.13 -3.84 28.90
N ARG A 12 -37.43 -4.09 28.68
CA ARG A 12 -38.69 -3.96 29.44
C ARG A 12 -39.73 -5.02 28.95
N ALA A 13 -40.92 -5.00 29.56
CA ALA A 13 -42.13 -5.78 29.24
C ALA A 13 -42.94 -5.17 28.04
N GLU A 14 -44.08 -5.69 27.55
CA GLU A 14 -45.23 -6.40 28.15
C GLU A 14 -45.83 -7.50 27.23
N SER A 15 -46.28 -8.68 27.72
CA SER A 15 -47.58 -9.02 28.39
C SER A 15 -48.77 -9.18 27.41
N ALA A 16 -49.80 -10.03 27.56
CA ALA A 16 -50.16 -11.12 28.51
C ALA A 16 -51.18 -12.08 27.77
N ASP A 17 -51.91 -13.08 28.31
CA ASP A 17 -52.12 -13.60 29.68
C ASP A 17 -52.68 -15.05 29.69
N LEU A 18 -52.09 -15.96 30.50
CA LEU A 18 -52.70 -17.11 31.24
C LEU A 18 -53.62 -18.15 30.50
N VAL A 19 -54.15 -19.27 31.05
CA VAL A 19 -54.56 -19.69 32.42
C VAL A 19 -54.33 -21.21 32.68
N THR A 20 -53.51 -21.52 33.72
CA THR A 20 -53.51 -22.60 34.75
C THR A 20 -54.35 -23.90 34.60
N GLU A 21 -54.14 -25.01 35.34
CA GLU A 21 -53.04 -25.64 36.14
C GLU A 21 -53.65 -27.00 36.65
N ASN A 22 -52.86 -27.96 37.15
CA ASN A 22 -53.37 -29.24 37.66
C ASN A 22 -52.87 -29.52 39.10
N LYS A 23 -53.78 -29.78 40.05
CA LYS A 23 -53.46 -30.01 41.48
C LYS A 23 -54.14 -31.25 42.10
N ARG A 24 -53.46 -31.85 43.08
CA ARG A 24 -53.76 -33.16 43.70
C ARG A 24 -54.73 -33.09 44.89
N SER A 25 -55.66 -34.04 44.97
CA SER A 25 -55.92 -34.88 46.17
C SER A 25 -56.56 -36.21 45.69
N LYS A 26 -56.37 -37.44 46.21
CA LYS A 26 -55.95 -38.08 47.48
C LYS A 26 -57.14 -38.78 48.18
N THR A 27 -56.95 -40.08 48.44
CA THR A 27 -57.66 -40.98 49.39
C THR A 27 -59.01 -41.66 49.04
N SER A 28 -58.94 -43.00 48.96
CA SER A 28 -59.89 -44.05 49.43
C SER A 28 -61.29 -44.24 48.80
N GLY A 29 -61.71 -45.51 48.64
CA GLY A 29 -63.14 -45.83 48.44
C GLY A 29 -63.53 -47.14 47.69
N SER A 30 -63.23 -48.32 48.24
CA SER A 30 -63.93 -49.60 47.95
C SER A 30 -63.89 -50.26 46.54
N SER A 31 -64.14 -51.57 46.54
CA SER A 31 -64.49 -52.46 45.41
C SER A 31 -65.89 -53.08 45.70
N PRO A 32 -66.57 -53.89 44.83
CA PRO A 32 -66.11 -54.51 43.57
C PRO A 32 -67.18 -54.66 42.44
N LYS A 33 -66.81 -55.39 41.37
CA LYS A 33 -67.68 -56.14 40.40
C LYS A 33 -68.65 -55.35 39.48
N ARG A 34 -68.40 -55.44 38.17
CA ARG A 34 -69.12 -56.41 37.31
C ARG A 34 -68.30 -56.79 36.05
N LYS A 35 -68.74 -57.82 35.32
CA LYS A 35 -68.02 -58.42 34.17
C LYS A 35 -68.54 -57.85 32.84
N GLY A 36 -67.63 -57.52 31.92
CA GLY A 36 -67.88 -57.39 30.48
C GLY A 36 -66.75 -58.08 29.72
N ARG A 37 -67.07 -58.95 28.74
CA ARG A 37 -66.09 -59.84 28.08
C ARG A 37 -66.02 -59.58 26.58
N ALA A 38 -64.95 -58.93 26.13
CA ALA A 38 -64.55 -58.89 24.73
C ALA A 38 -63.08 -59.35 24.63
N GLN A 39 -62.79 -60.39 23.84
CA GLN A 39 -61.45 -60.96 23.71
C GLN A 39 -60.82 -60.53 22.39
N HIS A 40 -59.85 -59.61 22.42
CA HIS A 40 -58.95 -59.41 21.27
C HIS A 40 -57.64 -60.17 21.46
N LYS A 41 -57.32 -61.03 20.49
CA LYS A 41 -56.12 -61.88 20.51
C LYS A 41 -54.87 -61.05 20.20
N VAL A 42 -53.91 -61.02 21.12
CA VAL A 42 -52.57 -60.44 20.88
C VAL A 42 -51.86 -61.26 19.80
N LYS A 43 -51.83 -60.76 18.55
CA LYS A 43 -51.22 -61.47 17.41
C LYS A 43 -49.70 -61.23 17.39
N LYS A 44 -48.96 -62.20 17.93
CA LYS A 44 -47.50 -62.18 18.17
C LYS A 44 -46.65 -62.14 16.88
N SER A 45 -46.64 -61.02 16.14
CA SER A 45 -45.95 -60.91 14.84
C SER A 45 -45.40 -59.51 14.47
N SER A 46 -44.85 -58.74 15.42
CA SER A 46 -44.30 -57.39 15.15
C SER A 46 -42.78 -57.38 14.84
N ARG A 47 -41.96 -58.16 15.55
CA ARG A 47 -40.47 -58.11 15.47
C ARG A 47 -39.85 -58.45 14.10
N ARG A 48 -40.59 -59.01 13.15
CA ARG A 48 -40.12 -59.18 11.76
C ARG A 48 -40.32 -57.91 10.93
N TRP A 49 -41.50 -57.29 11.00
CA TRP A 49 -41.80 -56.07 10.25
C TRP A 49 -40.93 -54.89 10.69
N LEU A 50 -40.66 -54.75 12.00
CA LEU A 50 -39.73 -53.73 12.50
C LEU A 50 -38.29 -53.95 11.98
N LYS A 51 -37.85 -55.21 11.83
CA LYS A 51 -36.54 -55.53 11.26
C LYS A 51 -36.47 -55.27 9.76
N PHE A 52 -37.52 -55.61 9.00
CA PHE A 52 -37.57 -55.28 7.57
C PHE A 52 -37.65 -53.77 7.33
N SER A 53 -38.42 -53.03 8.14
CA SER A 53 -38.48 -51.57 8.10
C SER A 53 -37.10 -50.94 8.36
N LEU A 54 -36.42 -51.35 9.44
CA LEU A 54 -35.06 -50.90 9.73
C LEU A 54 -34.07 -51.27 8.61
N LEU A 55 -34.16 -52.48 8.06
CA LEU A 55 -33.32 -52.91 6.94
C LEU A 55 -33.59 -52.08 5.67
N SER A 56 -34.84 -51.71 5.37
CA SER A 56 -35.18 -50.84 4.25
C SER A 56 -34.75 -49.39 4.46
N VAL A 57 -34.72 -48.89 5.71
CA VAL A 57 -34.17 -47.57 6.02
C VAL A 57 -32.65 -47.57 5.85
N ILE A 58 -31.95 -48.59 6.37
CA ILE A 58 -30.50 -48.76 6.15
C ILE A 58 -30.18 -48.89 4.66
N LEU A 59 -30.96 -49.69 3.92
CA LEU A 59 -30.79 -49.87 2.48
C LEU A 59 -31.07 -48.58 1.70
N ALA A 60 -32.05 -47.76 2.10
CA ALA A 60 -32.30 -46.45 1.50
C ALA A 60 -31.18 -45.44 1.81
N VAL A 61 -30.66 -45.43 3.05
CA VAL A 61 -29.51 -44.60 3.45
C VAL A 61 -28.23 -44.98 2.69
N ILE A 62 -28.11 -46.21 2.19
CA ILE A 62 -27.01 -46.65 1.31
C ILE A 62 -27.31 -46.35 -0.17
N LEU A 63 -28.51 -46.71 -0.66
CA LEU A 63 -28.86 -46.60 -2.08
C LEU A 63 -29.07 -45.16 -2.54
N VAL A 64 -29.62 -44.27 -1.70
CA VAL A 64 -29.88 -42.87 -2.12
C VAL A 64 -28.56 -42.16 -2.44
N PRO A 65 -27.52 -42.15 -1.58
CA PRO A 65 -26.21 -41.60 -1.93
C PRO A 65 -25.59 -42.23 -3.18
N ILE A 66 -25.72 -43.55 -3.38
CA ILE A 66 -25.20 -44.24 -4.58
C ILE A 66 -25.92 -43.76 -5.85
N VAL A 67 -27.26 -43.69 -5.83
CA VAL A 67 -28.04 -43.21 -6.97
C VAL A 67 -27.79 -41.72 -7.24
N THR A 68 -27.71 -40.89 -6.19
CA THR A 68 -27.34 -39.47 -6.32
C THR A 68 -25.93 -39.30 -6.89
N PHE A 69 -24.96 -40.13 -6.48
CA PHE A 69 -23.61 -40.12 -7.05
C PHE A 69 -23.61 -40.53 -8.52
N ILE A 70 -24.34 -41.59 -8.90
CA ILE A 70 -24.46 -42.02 -10.30
C ILE A 70 -25.13 -40.95 -11.17
N VAL A 71 -26.19 -40.31 -10.68
CA VAL A 71 -26.87 -39.22 -11.40
C VAL A 71 -25.95 -38.00 -11.52
N ALA A 72 -25.24 -37.62 -10.46
CA ALA A 72 -24.26 -36.54 -10.51
C ALA A 72 -23.10 -36.85 -11.47
N TYR A 73 -22.63 -38.10 -11.51
CA TYR A 73 -21.58 -38.56 -12.43
C TYR A 73 -22.00 -38.48 -13.91
N ILE A 74 -23.25 -38.83 -14.21
CA ILE A 74 -23.80 -38.74 -15.57
C ILE A 74 -24.04 -37.28 -16.00
N LEU A 75 -24.31 -36.38 -15.05
CA LEU A 75 -24.57 -34.96 -15.31
C LEU A 75 -23.35 -34.04 -15.17
N ALA A 76 -22.19 -34.55 -14.74
CA ALA A 76 -20.98 -33.78 -14.53
C ALA A 76 -20.09 -33.84 -15.78
N ASP A 77 -20.11 -32.80 -16.62
CA ASP A 77 -19.12 -32.66 -17.69
C ASP A 77 -17.74 -32.28 -17.13
N VAL A 78 -16.74 -33.09 -17.50
CA VAL A 78 -15.34 -32.82 -17.23
C VAL A 78 -14.81 -32.12 -18.48
N PRO A 79 -14.44 -30.83 -18.41
CA PRO A 79 -13.81 -30.14 -19.53
C PRO A 79 -12.50 -30.83 -19.93
N GLU A 80 -12.18 -30.80 -21.22
CA GLU A 80 -10.98 -31.43 -21.78
C GLU A 80 -9.69 -30.79 -21.26
N PRO A 81 -8.54 -31.49 -21.29
CA PRO A 81 -7.25 -30.90 -20.91
C PRO A 81 -6.85 -29.82 -21.92
N GLY A 82 -7.17 -28.57 -21.58
CA GLY A 82 -7.08 -27.37 -22.43
C GLY A 82 -8.34 -26.49 -22.38
N GLU A 83 -9.51 -27.01 -22.00
CA GLU A 83 -10.73 -26.22 -21.83
C GLU A 83 -10.82 -25.51 -20.46
N LEU A 84 -9.96 -25.89 -19.51
CA LEU A 84 -9.78 -25.20 -18.22
C LEU A 84 -8.89 -23.95 -18.32
N GLU A 85 -8.54 -23.51 -19.53
CA GLU A 85 -7.78 -22.27 -19.77
C GLU A 85 -8.62 -21.00 -19.65
N THR A 86 -9.08 -20.70 -18.44
CA THR A 86 -9.39 -19.33 -18.01
C THR A 86 -8.99 -19.11 -16.54
N LYS A 87 -7.71 -19.28 -16.19
CA LYS A 87 -7.14 -18.56 -15.04
C LYS A 87 -6.99 -17.10 -15.44
N GLN A 88 -7.92 -16.30 -14.95
CA GLN A 88 -8.14 -14.94 -15.43
C GLN A 88 -7.10 -13.98 -14.83
N ILE A 89 -6.64 -13.03 -15.64
CA ILE A 89 -5.71 -11.97 -15.22
C ILE A 89 -6.44 -11.03 -14.25
N THR A 90 -5.80 -10.65 -13.15
CA THR A 90 -6.29 -9.55 -12.31
C THR A 90 -5.90 -8.21 -12.95
N GLU A 91 -6.91 -7.39 -13.25
CA GLU A 91 -6.78 -6.14 -13.99
C GLU A 91 -7.03 -4.95 -13.04
N ILE A 92 -6.05 -4.05 -12.94
CA ILE A 92 -6.08 -2.87 -12.08
C ILE A 92 -6.40 -1.65 -12.94
N TYR A 93 -7.51 -0.98 -12.64
CA TYR A 93 -8.01 0.20 -13.35
C TYR A 93 -7.94 1.46 -12.48
N ALA A 94 -7.84 2.61 -13.13
CA ALA A 94 -8.05 3.93 -12.52
C ALA A 94 -9.52 4.11 -12.05
N SER A 95 -9.79 5.22 -11.34
CA SER A 95 -11.11 5.55 -10.78
C SER A 95 -12.23 5.63 -11.82
N ASP A 96 -11.90 6.01 -13.06
CA ASP A 96 -12.85 6.06 -14.17
C ASP A 96 -13.32 4.67 -14.65
N SER A 97 -12.71 3.59 -14.13
CA SER A 97 -12.95 2.18 -14.44
C SER A 97 -12.71 1.78 -15.91
N LYS A 98 -11.96 2.58 -16.69
CA LYS A 98 -11.63 2.32 -18.10
C LYS A 98 -10.13 2.37 -18.41
N LEU A 99 -9.39 3.33 -17.83
CA LEU A 99 -7.94 3.37 -17.93
C LEU A 99 -7.36 2.21 -17.12
N GLU A 100 -6.82 1.22 -17.80
CA GLU A 100 -6.04 0.15 -17.18
C GLU A 100 -4.67 0.69 -16.78
N LEU A 101 -4.26 0.46 -15.53
CA LEU A 101 -2.98 0.88 -14.97
C LEU A 101 -1.97 -0.26 -14.99
N ALA A 102 -2.38 -1.48 -14.60
CA ALA A 102 -1.50 -2.63 -14.50
C ALA A 102 -2.27 -3.96 -14.54
N ARG A 103 -1.54 -5.04 -14.85
CA ARG A 103 -2.03 -6.41 -14.77
C ARG A 103 -1.23 -7.19 -13.73
N ILE A 104 -1.92 -7.86 -12.81
CA ILE A 104 -1.34 -8.99 -12.07
C ILE A 104 -1.65 -10.23 -12.90
N VAL A 105 -0.74 -10.50 -13.85
CA VAL A 105 -0.68 -11.78 -14.56
C VAL A 105 -0.02 -12.77 -13.60
N PRO A 106 -0.66 -13.92 -13.28
CA PRO A 106 0.03 -15.01 -12.60
C PRO A 106 1.28 -15.37 -13.42
N PRO A 107 2.43 -15.69 -12.81
CA PRO A 107 3.72 -15.77 -13.51
C PRO A 107 3.87 -17.02 -14.40
N GLU A 108 3.07 -17.04 -15.47
CA GLU A 108 3.10 -18.00 -16.56
C GLU A 108 2.57 -17.36 -17.87
N GLY A 109 2.72 -16.04 -18.04
CA GLY A 109 2.44 -15.31 -19.29
C GLY A 109 3.29 -15.71 -20.51
N ASN A 110 4.06 -16.80 -20.39
CA ASN A 110 4.83 -17.43 -21.45
C ASN A 110 5.02 -18.93 -21.10
N ARG A 111 3.95 -19.71 -21.27
CA ARG A 111 3.90 -21.13 -20.88
C ARG A 111 4.95 -21.99 -21.59
N SER A 112 5.97 -22.39 -20.84
CA SER A 112 6.80 -23.55 -21.16
C SER A 112 6.22 -24.78 -20.44
N GLU A 113 5.06 -25.27 -20.93
CA GLU A 113 4.41 -26.47 -20.36
C GLU A 113 5.39 -27.63 -20.29
N ILE A 114 5.85 -27.96 -19.08
CA ILE A 114 6.82 -29.04 -18.92
C ILE A 114 6.06 -30.36 -18.87
N LYS A 115 6.34 -31.20 -19.86
CA LYS A 115 5.74 -32.53 -19.91
C LYS A 115 6.28 -33.37 -18.77
N VAL A 116 5.45 -34.20 -18.17
CA VAL A 116 5.83 -35.08 -17.06
C VAL A 116 6.89 -36.12 -17.47
N SER A 117 7.07 -36.32 -18.78
CA SER A 117 8.16 -37.09 -19.40
C SER A 117 9.51 -36.36 -19.50
N GLN A 118 9.54 -35.03 -19.32
CA GLN A 118 10.77 -34.22 -19.22
C GLN A 118 11.26 -34.08 -17.77
N LEU A 119 10.38 -34.29 -16.79
CA LEU A 119 10.72 -34.29 -15.37
C LEU A 119 11.41 -35.60 -14.96
N SER A 120 12.44 -35.48 -14.10
CA SER A 120 13.13 -36.64 -13.55
C SER A 120 12.18 -37.52 -12.70
N ASP A 121 12.45 -38.82 -12.65
CA ASP A 121 11.69 -39.75 -11.80
C ASP A 121 11.79 -39.36 -10.32
N THR A 122 12.94 -38.84 -9.88
CA THR A 122 13.14 -38.23 -8.56
C THR A 122 12.13 -37.10 -8.30
N THR A 123 11.98 -36.17 -9.25
CA THR A 123 11.08 -35.00 -9.11
C THR A 123 9.63 -35.45 -8.94
N LYS A 124 9.20 -36.43 -9.74
CA LYS A 124 7.86 -37.01 -9.65
C LYS A 124 7.67 -37.75 -8.33
N HIS A 125 8.62 -38.61 -7.95
CA HIS A 125 8.58 -39.36 -6.68
C HIS A 125 8.59 -38.46 -5.44
N ALA A 126 9.24 -37.29 -5.46
CA ALA A 126 9.18 -36.32 -4.37
C ALA A 126 7.74 -35.78 -4.18
N VAL A 127 7.07 -35.33 -5.24
CA VAL A 127 5.69 -34.85 -5.16
C VAL A 127 4.72 -35.98 -4.77
N LEU A 128 4.90 -37.20 -5.29
CA LEU A 128 4.11 -38.36 -4.84
C LEU A 128 4.38 -38.71 -3.37
N ALA A 129 5.60 -38.56 -2.87
CA ALA A 129 5.94 -38.82 -1.47
C ALA A 129 5.33 -37.78 -0.50
N ALA A 130 5.17 -36.54 -0.95
CA ALA A 130 4.52 -35.46 -0.22
C ALA A 130 2.99 -35.60 -0.19
N GLU A 131 2.36 -35.87 -1.33
CA GLU A 131 0.92 -35.68 -1.53
C GLU A 131 0.11 -36.95 -1.79
N ASP A 132 0.58 -37.90 -2.62
CA ASP A 132 -0.20 -39.09 -3.00
C ASP A 132 0.68 -40.29 -3.39
N ARG A 133 1.12 -41.06 -2.39
CA ARG A 133 1.98 -42.25 -2.59
C ARG A 133 1.27 -43.39 -3.31
N GLU A 134 -0.06 -43.39 -3.32
CA GLU A 134 -0.89 -44.36 -4.03
C GLU A 134 -1.31 -43.85 -5.42
N PHE A 135 -0.77 -42.72 -5.92
CA PHE A 135 -1.29 -42.02 -7.09
C PHE A 135 -1.50 -42.92 -8.31
N TYR A 136 -0.49 -43.68 -8.73
CA TYR A 136 -0.58 -44.55 -9.91
C TYR A 136 -1.51 -45.77 -9.74
N THR A 137 -1.89 -46.13 -8.51
CA THR A 137 -2.74 -47.31 -8.21
C THR A 137 -4.16 -46.94 -7.76
N ASN A 138 -4.40 -45.70 -7.32
CA ASN A 138 -5.71 -45.23 -6.87
C ASN A 138 -6.66 -44.83 -8.01
N SER A 139 -7.98 -44.88 -7.77
CA SER A 139 -9.02 -44.55 -8.76
C SER A 139 -9.42 -43.06 -8.73
N GLY A 140 -8.43 -42.16 -8.64
CA GLY A 140 -8.65 -40.72 -8.47
C GLY A 140 -9.01 -40.30 -7.05
N PHE A 141 -9.22 -41.25 -6.13
CA PHE A 141 -9.43 -41.04 -4.70
C PHE A 141 -8.87 -42.22 -3.89
N SER A 142 -8.48 -41.98 -2.64
CA SER A 142 -7.91 -43.02 -1.76
C SER A 142 -8.97 -43.55 -0.77
N PHE A 143 -9.37 -44.81 -0.95
CA PHE A 143 -10.25 -45.52 -0.01
C PHE A 143 -9.60 -45.71 1.37
N THR A 144 -8.30 -46.01 1.38
CA THR A 144 -7.46 -46.15 2.57
C THR A 144 -7.32 -44.81 3.30
N GLY A 145 -7.09 -43.71 2.57
CA GLY A 145 -7.10 -42.34 3.09
C GLY A 145 -8.44 -41.93 3.70
N PHE A 146 -9.56 -42.20 3.03
CA PHE A 146 -10.90 -41.92 3.57
C PHE A 146 -11.19 -42.74 4.84
N GLY A 147 -10.88 -44.04 4.84
CA GLY A 147 -11.01 -44.90 6.01
C GLY A 147 -10.14 -44.45 7.20
N ARG A 148 -8.89 -44.05 6.94
CA ARG A 148 -7.96 -43.48 7.93
C ARG A 148 -8.51 -42.19 8.53
N ALA A 149 -9.02 -41.28 7.71
CA ALA A 149 -9.59 -40.01 8.19
C ALA A 149 -10.83 -40.22 9.07
N VAL A 150 -11.75 -41.09 8.66
CA VAL A 150 -12.95 -41.44 9.47
C VAL A 150 -12.55 -42.11 10.79
N TRP A 151 -11.57 -43.02 10.78
CA TRP A 151 -11.07 -43.66 12.00
C TRP A 151 -10.33 -42.67 12.92
N GLY A 152 -9.56 -41.75 12.35
CA GLY A 152 -8.90 -40.65 13.08
C GLY A 152 -9.90 -39.76 13.82
N GLN A 153 -10.94 -39.29 13.12
CA GLN A 153 -12.01 -38.48 13.71
C GLN A 153 -12.77 -39.21 14.84
N LEU A 154 -12.90 -40.53 14.76
CA LEU A 154 -13.53 -41.36 15.79
C LEU A 154 -12.61 -41.72 16.96
N THR A 155 -11.29 -41.57 16.81
CA THR A 155 -10.29 -41.89 17.85
C THR A 155 -9.63 -40.65 18.47
N GLY A 156 -9.94 -39.45 17.98
CA GLY A 156 -9.36 -38.20 18.48
C GLY A 156 -7.88 -38.05 18.14
N ASN A 157 -7.42 -38.63 17.02
CA ASN A 157 -6.04 -38.51 16.56
C ASN A 157 -5.96 -37.56 15.37
N ASP A 158 -5.68 -36.28 15.66
CA ASP A 158 -5.62 -35.21 14.66
C ASP A 158 -4.54 -35.46 13.59
N SER A 159 -3.48 -36.19 13.93
CA SER A 159 -2.41 -36.59 12.98
C SER A 159 -2.86 -37.60 11.91
N ALA A 160 -4.07 -38.18 12.04
CA ALA A 160 -4.64 -39.07 11.04
C ALA A 160 -5.39 -38.36 9.90
N GLY A 161 -5.50 -37.02 9.93
CA GLY A 161 -6.08 -36.20 8.86
C GLY A 161 -5.28 -36.21 7.54
N GLY A 162 -5.85 -35.59 6.50
CA GLY A 162 -5.20 -35.44 5.18
C GLY A 162 -5.13 -36.74 4.36
N GLY A 163 -5.98 -36.87 3.34
CA GLY A 163 -6.04 -38.05 2.47
C GLY A 163 -6.67 -37.78 1.10
N SER A 164 -6.54 -36.55 0.61
CA SER A 164 -6.97 -36.18 -0.75
C SER A 164 -5.84 -36.40 -1.74
N THR A 165 -6.17 -37.12 -2.80
CA THR A 165 -5.29 -37.50 -3.91
C THR A 165 -4.91 -36.29 -4.77
N ILE A 166 -3.84 -36.42 -5.57
CA ILE A 166 -3.44 -35.40 -6.54
C ILE A 166 -4.59 -35.03 -7.49
N THR A 167 -5.38 -36.02 -7.93
CA THR A 167 -6.59 -35.78 -8.75
C THR A 167 -7.63 -34.92 -8.02
N GLN A 168 -7.87 -35.15 -6.72
CA GLN A 168 -8.78 -34.32 -5.92
C GLN A 168 -8.26 -32.90 -5.71
N GLN A 169 -6.95 -32.73 -5.54
CA GLN A 169 -6.34 -31.41 -5.41
C GLN A 169 -6.41 -30.61 -6.71
N TYR A 170 -6.13 -31.24 -7.86
CA TYR A 170 -6.32 -30.62 -9.18
C TYR A 170 -7.78 -30.23 -9.42
N VAL A 171 -8.72 -31.16 -9.23
CA VAL A 171 -10.17 -30.90 -9.39
C VAL A 171 -10.67 -29.78 -8.47
N LYS A 172 -10.22 -29.74 -7.20
CA LYS A 172 -10.51 -28.61 -6.30
C LYS A 172 -10.08 -27.29 -6.94
N ASN A 173 -8.81 -27.21 -7.36
CA ASN A 173 -8.17 -25.95 -7.77
C ASN A 173 -8.55 -25.49 -9.18
N ALA A 174 -9.07 -26.38 -10.04
CA ALA A 174 -9.37 -26.08 -11.44
C ALA A 174 -10.87 -26.19 -11.81
N VAL A 175 -11.71 -26.86 -11.01
CA VAL A 175 -13.13 -27.14 -11.39
C VAL A 175 -14.16 -26.69 -10.35
N VAL A 176 -13.84 -26.75 -9.04
CA VAL A 176 -14.88 -26.56 -7.98
C VAL A 176 -14.57 -25.48 -6.94
N GLY A 177 -13.43 -24.80 -7.03
CA GLY A 177 -13.06 -23.68 -6.16
C GLY A 177 -12.80 -24.03 -4.69
N ASN A 178 -12.71 -23.00 -3.86
CA ASN A 178 -12.26 -23.08 -2.47
C ASN A 178 -13.36 -23.21 -1.39
N GLU A 179 -14.65 -23.13 -1.75
CA GLU A 179 -15.76 -23.14 -0.76
C GLU A 179 -15.70 -24.31 0.23
N ARG A 180 -15.88 -24.04 1.53
CA ARG A 180 -15.92 -25.09 2.56
C ARG A 180 -17.32 -25.70 2.72
N SER A 181 -17.81 -26.39 1.69
CA SER A 181 -19.12 -27.07 1.70
C SER A 181 -19.03 -28.59 1.43
N TYR A 182 -19.91 -29.37 2.08
CA TYR A 182 -20.02 -30.82 1.83
C TYR A 182 -20.49 -31.13 0.39
N SER A 183 -21.30 -30.25 -0.19
CA SER A 183 -21.72 -30.30 -1.60
C SER A 183 -20.54 -30.12 -2.55
N ARG A 184 -19.63 -29.17 -2.28
CA ARG A 184 -18.38 -29.04 -3.07
C ARG A 184 -17.53 -30.30 -2.95
N LYS A 185 -17.33 -30.85 -1.75
CA LYS A 185 -16.52 -32.08 -1.57
C LYS A 185 -17.15 -33.32 -2.24
N ALA A 186 -18.48 -33.37 -2.37
CA ALA A 186 -19.17 -34.39 -3.15
C ALA A 186 -18.97 -34.22 -4.67
N LYS A 187 -19.07 -32.99 -5.19
CA LYS A 187 -18.71 -32.67 -6.59
C LYS A 187 -17.25 -33.04 -6.89
N GLU A 188 -16.33 -32.63 -6.02
CA GLU A 188 -14.88 -32.90 -6.13
C GLU A 188 -14.60 -34.41 -6.27
N LEU A 189 -15.28 -35.26 -5.50
CA LEU A 189 -15.18 -36.72 -5.63
C LEU A 189 -15.72 -37.23 -6.98
N VAL A 190 -16.89 -36.75 -7.43
CA VAL A 190 -17.49 -37.14 -8.72
C VAL A 190 -16.54 -36.82 -9.89
N TYR A 191 -16.08 -35.57 -9.96
CA TYR A 191 -15.15 -35.10 -10.99
C TYR A 191 -13.82 -35.87 -10.96
N SER A 192 -13.26 -36.13 -9.77
CA SER A 192 -12.01 -36.90 -9.63
C SER A 192 -12.14 -38.34 -10.14
N VAL A 193 -13.29 -38.99 -9.91
CA VAL A 193 -13.55 -40.35 -10.39
C VAL A 193 -13.72 -40.38 -11.91
N LYS A 194 -14.44 -39.41 -12.50
CA LYS A 194 -14.65 -39.32 -13.95
C LYS A 194 -13.33 -39.02 -14.68
N MET A 195 -12.61 -37.98 -14.23
CA MET A 195 -11.29 -37.62 -14.77
C MET A 195 -10.28 -38.78 -14.69
N SER A 196 -10.30 -39.59 -13.63
CA SER A 196 -9.41 -40.76 -13.51
C SER A 196 -9.72 -41.94 -14.46
N GLN A 197 -10.85 -41.90 -15.16
CA GLN A 197 -11.23 -42.86 -16.21
C GLN A 197 -11.00 -42.32 -17.62
N GLU A 198 -11.07 -41.00 -17.78
CA GLU A 198 -10.96 -40.32 -19.08
C GLU A 198 -9.52 -39.87 -19.39
N TRP A 199 -8.73 -39.51 -18.37
CA TRP A 199 -7.34 -39.06 -18.51
C TRP A 199 -6.37 -40.12 -17.97
N SER A 200 -5.20 -40.26 -18.60
CA SER A 200 -4.12 -41.10 -18.04
C SER A 200 -3.52 -40.48 -16.77
N LYS A 201 -2.91 -41.31 -15.91
CA LYS A 201 -2.24 -40.84 -14.68
C LYS A 201 -1.14 -39.81 -14.97
N ASP A 202 -0.41 -39.99 -16.06
CA ASP A 202 0.63 -39.05 -16.47
C ASP A 202 0.02 -37.71 -16.89
N GLN A 203 -1.09 -37.68 -17.65
CA GLN A 203 -1.80 -36.43 -17.97
C GLN A 203 -2.34 -35.71 -16.73
N VAL A 204 -2.88 -36.45 -15.75
CA VAL A 204 -3.37 -35.85 -14.49
C VAL A 204 -2.22 -35.31 -13.65
N LEU A 205 -1.05 -35.96 -13.64
CA LEU A 205 0.14 -35.47 -12.96
C LEU A 205 0.77 -34.27 -13.69
N GLU A 206 0.79 -34.29 -15.03
CA GLU A 206 1.25 -33.20 -15.89
C GLU A 206 0.39 -31.95 -15.69
N ALA A 207 -0.93 -32.06 -15.76
CA ALA A 207 -1.85 -30.96 -15.52
C ALA A 207 -1.76 -30.43 -14.07
N TYR A 208 -1.62 -31.31 -13.08
CA TYR A 208 -1.40 -30.89 -11.70
C TYR A 208 -0.08 -30.13 -11.52
N LEU A 209 1.03 -30.68 -12.01
CA LEU A 209 2.36 -30.09 -11.87
C LEU A 209 2.56 -28.79 -12.65
N ASN A 210 1.74 -28.51 -13.67
CA ASN A 210 1.70 -27.22 -14.37
C ASN A 210 0.59 -26.26 -13.84
N THR A 211 -0.20 -26.65 -12.81
CA THR A 211 -1.30 -25.81 -12.27
C THR A 211 -1.22 -25.53 -10.76
N ILE A 212 -0.54 -26.40 -10.00
CA ILE A 212 -0.42 -26.26 -8.54
C ILE A 212 0.47 -25.07 -8.15
N TYR A 213 0.12 -24.41 -7.05
CA TYR A 213 0.89 -23.30 -6.50
C TYR A 213 2.03 -23.80 -5.62
N PHE A 214 3.23 -23.29 -5.86
CA PHE A 214 4.46 -23.64 -5.13
C PHE A 214 4.94 -22.55 -4.18
N GLY A 215 4.30 -21.37 -4.14
CA GLY A 215 4.76 -20.20 -3.38
C GLY A 215 5.46 -19.17 -4.29
N ARG A 216 5.99 -18.08 -3.71
CA ARG A 216 6.77 -17.03 -4.40
C ARG A 216 6.16 -16.38 -5.64
N ASN A 217 4.86 -16.52 -5.86
CA ASN A 217 4.24 -16.35 -7.17
C ASN A 217 4.88 -17.36 -8.15
N SER A 218 4.47 -18.63 -8.07
CA SER A 218 4.88 -19.70 -8.97
C SER A 218 3.77 -20.75 -9.04
N TYR A 219 3.00 -20.69 -10.12
CA TYR A 219 2.12 -21.77 -10.54
C TYR A 219 2.90 -22.60 -11.55
N GLY A 220 2.85 -23.92 -11.41
CA GLY A 220 3.65 -24.81 -12.24
C GLY A 220 5.08 -25.03 -11.71
N ILE A 221 5.57 -26.25 -11.87
CA ILE A 221 6.87 -26.68 -11.32
C ILE A 221 8.07 -26.05 -12.04
N GLU A 222 7.91 -25.67 -13.32
CA GLU A 222 8.93 -24.95 -14.10
C GLU A 222 9.13 -23.51 -13.59
N ALA A 223 8.04 -22.79 -13.28
CA ALA A 223 8.12 -21.49 -12.62
C ALA A 223 8.75 -21.62 -11.22
N ALA A 224 8.34 -22.63 -10.46
CA ALA A 224 8.85 -22.88 -9.12
C ALA A 224 10.36 -23.20 -9.09
N ALA A 225 10.85 -24.03 -10.02
CA ALA A 225 12.28 -24.33 -10.13
C ALA A 225 13.12 -23.05 -10.38
N ARG A 226 12.57 -22.10 -11.15
CA ARG A 226 13.19 -20.80 -11.42
C ARG A 226 13.12 -19.87 -10.21
N ALA A 227 11.97 -19.72 -9.54
CA ALA A 227 11.80 -18.82 -8.40
C ALA A 227 12.46 -19.31 -7.09
N TYR A 228 12.71 -20.61 -6.95
CA TYR A 228 13.44 -21.17 -5.81
C TYR A 228 14.94 -21.35 -6.09
N PHE A 229 15.35 -21.71 -7.31
CA PHE A 229 16.72 -22.16 -7.60
C PHE A 229 17.35 -21.60 -8.89
N GLY A 230 16.61 -20.85 -9.71
CA GLY A 230 17.11 -20.27 -10.97
C GLY A 230 17.32 -21.25 -12.12
N ILE A 231 16.87 -22.50 -11.99
CA ILE A 231 17.11 -23.59 -12.97
C ILE A 231 15.80 -24.10 -13.61
N PRO A 232 15.86 -24.82 -14.76
CA PRO A 232 14.70 -25.54 -15.30
C PRO A 232 14.28 -26.70 -14.39
N ALA A 233 12.99 -27.04 -14.36
CA ALA A 233 12.47 -28.13 -13.53
C ALA A 233 12.94 -29.53 -13.97
N ALA A 234 13.43 -29.65 -15.21
CA ALA A 234 14.11 -30.85 -15.71
C ALA A 234 15.47 -31.11 -15.02
N GLU A 235 16.08 -30.10 -14.41
CA GLU A 235 17.43 -30.16 -13.80
C GLU A 235 17.41 -30.25 -12.26
N LEU A 236 16.22 -30.29 -11.64
CA LEU A 236 16.05 -30.35 -10.19
C LEU A 236 16.74 -31.58 -9.55
N SER A 237 17.54 -31.31 -8.50
CA SER A 237 18.14 -32.34 -7.64
C SER A 237 17.11 -33.02 -6.73
N VAL A 238 17.52 -34.07 -6.00
CA VAL A 238 16.66 -34.76 -5.01
C VAL A 238 16.23 -33.78 -3.91
N GLU A 239 17.17 -32.99 -3.44
CA GLU A 239 17.05 -32.01 -2.37
C GLU A 239 16.14 -30.85 -2.80
N GLN A 240 16.34 -30.33 -4.01
CA GLN A 240 15.54 -29.23 -4.59
C GLN A 240 14.10 -29.67 -4.89
N ALA A 241 13.92 -30.84 -5.51
CA ALA A 241 12.60 -31.39 -5.77
C ALA A 241 11.81 -31.65 -4.47
N ALA A 242 12.49 -32.08 -3.39
CA ALA A 242 11.87 -32.26 -2.09
C ALA A 242 11.48 -30.92 -1.42
N VAL A 243 12.15 -29.79 -1.71
CA VAL A 243 11.71 -28.46 -1.24
C VAL A 243 10.43 -28.04 -1.96
N LEU A 244 10.39 -28.15 -3.29
CA LEU A 244 9.17 -27.80 -4.05
C LEU A 244 7.99 -28.71 -3.67
N ALA A 245 8.22 -30.01 -3.53
CA ALA A 245 7.21 -30.97 -3.07
C ALA A 245 6.76 -30.71 -1.63
N ALA A 246 7.64 -30.20 -0.76
CA ALA A 246 7.26 -29.81 0.59
C ALA A 246 6.35 -28.58 0.60
N ALA A 247 6.67 -27.55 -0.19
CA ALA A 247 5.95 -26.28 -0.23
C ALA A 247 4.45 -26.43 -0.53
N ILE A 248 4.07 -27.32 -1.47
CA ILE A 248 2.70 -27.58 -1.95
C ILE A 248 1.63 -27.55 -0.83
N GLN A 249 1.92 -28.13 0.34
CA GLN A 249 0.93 -28.25 1.42
C GLN A 249 0.49 -26.89 2.01
N ARG A 250 1.42 -25.93 2.14
CA ARG A 250 1.20 -24.59 2.74
C ARG A 250 2.18 -23.57 2.10
N PRO A 251 2.06 -23.24 0.80
CA PRO A 251 3.18 -22.68 0.04
C PRO A 251 3.80 -21.41 0.61
N SER A 252 2.98 -20.43 1.02
CA SER A 252 3.47 -19.18 1.62
C SER A 252 4.02 -19.30 3.05
N GLN A 253 3.85 -20.45 3.71
CA GLN A 253 4.25 -20.69 5.11
C GLN A 253 5.37 -21.74 5.24
N LEU A 254 5.63 -22.49 4.17
CA LEU A 254 6.73 -23.44 4.04
C LEU A 254 7.85 -22.91 3.12
N ASP A 255 7.82 -21.62 2.79
CA ASP A 255 8.98 -20.95 2.20
C ASP A 255 10.09 -20.84 3.25
N PRO A 256 11.34 -21.26 2.95
CA PRO A 256 12.44 -21.16 3.89
C PRO A 256 12.75 -19.73 4.36
N TRP A 257 12.39 -18.68 3.59
CA TRP A 257 12.55 -17.28 4.01
C TRP A 257 11.44 -16.79 4.95
N VAL A 258 10.34 -17.54 5.08
CA VAL A 258 9.24 -17.25 6.03
C VAL A 258 9.34 -18.12 7.27
N ASN A 259 9.63 -19.43 7.10
CA ASN A 259 9.78 -20.38 8.21
C ASN A 259 10.67 -21.57 7.81
N ILE A 260 11.99 -21.37 7.91
CA ILE A 260 12.99 -22.42 7.63
C ILE A 260 12.78 -23.69 8.47
N GLU A 261 12.32 -23.58 9.72
CA GLU A 261 12.14 -24.74 10.60
C GLU A 261 11.01 -25.66 10.13
N GLU A 262 9.84 -25.10 9.80
CA GLU A 262 8.71 -25.90 9.30
C GLU A 262 8.99 -26.40 7.87
N ALA A 263 9.64 -25.58 7.03
CA ALA A 263 10.09 -25.98 5.70
C ALA A 263 11.05 -27.18 5.74
N GLN A 264 12.04 -27.16 6.65
CA GLN A 264 12.95 -28.29 6.87
C GLN A 264 12.23 -29.53 7.42
N GLN A 265 11.29 -29.37 8.34
CA GLN A 265 10.50 -30.50 8.87
C GLN A 265 9.67 -31.18 7.76
N ARG A 266 8.98 -30.40 6.91
CA ARG A 266 8.22 -30.94 5.78
C ARG A 266 9.14 -31.57 4.73
N TRP A 267 10.28 -30.97 4.42
CA TRP A 267 11.30 -31.52 3.51
C TRP A 267 11.81 -32.90 3.97
N ASN A 268 12.12 -33.05 5.26
CA ASN A 268 12.48 -34.35 5.83
C ASN A 268 11.34 -35.38 5.69
N TYR A 269 10.08 -35.00 5.94
CA TYR A 269 8.91 -35.86 5.73
C TYR A 269 8.77 -36.34 4.28
N VAL A 270 9.05 -35.49 3.29
CA VAL A 270 9.01 -35.86 1.86
C VAL A 270 10.09 -36.91 1.57
N LEU A 271 11.33 -36.65 1.96
CA LEU A 271 12.46 -37.55 1.71
C LEU A 271 12.33 -38.90 2.43
N ASP A 272 11.90 -38.89 3.69
CA ASP A 272 11.58 -40.12 4.44
C ASP A 272 10.41 -40.88 3.78
N GLY A 273 9.49 -40.13 3.18
CA GLY A 273 8.45 -40.67 2.30
C GLY A 273 9.00 -41.41 1.10
N MET A 274 9.95 -40.81 0.37
CA MET A 274 10.61 -41.45 -0.78
C MET A 274 11.34 -42.73 -0.38
N VAL A 275 12.04 -42.74 0.77
CA VAL A 275 12.67 -43.98 1.29
C VAL A 275 11.62 -45.03 1.65
N SER A 276 10.51 -44.63 2.30
CA SER A 276 9.44 -45.58 2.67
C SER A 276 8.75 -46.24 1.47
N SER A 277 8.74 -45.57 0.31
CA SER A 277 8.25 -46.10 -0.96
C SER A 277 9.30 -46.89 -1.76
N GLY A 278 10.57 -46.90 -1.33
CA GLY A 278 11.69 -47.49 -2.08
C GLY A 278 12.18 -46.65 -3.26
N TRP A 279 11.85 -45.35 -3.31
CA TRP A 279 12.25 -44.41 -4.36
C TRP A 279 13.56 -43.67 -4.06
N LEU A 280 14.06 -43.78 -2.83
CA LEU A 280 15.33 -43.21 -2.38
C LEU A 280 16.04 -44.21 -1.46
N ASP A 281 17.35 -44.37 -1.60
CA ASP A 281 18.15 -45.22 -0.71
C ASP A 281 18.41 -44.53 0.63
N GLN A 282 18.38 -45.30 1.73
CA GLN A 282 18.55 -44.77 3.09
C GLN A 282 19.93 -44.17 3.37
N ASN A 283 20.98 -44.62 2.68
CA ASN A 283 22.34 -44.09 2.81
C ASN A 283 22.48 -42.79 2.01
N VAL A 284 21.88 -42.71 0.81
CA VAL A 284 21.78 -41.47 0.03
C VAL A 284 21.01 -40.42 0.83
N ARG A 285 19.82 -40.78 1.34
CA ARG A 285 18.96 -39.96 2.22
C ARG A 285 19.72 -39.32 3.39
N ALA A 286 20.66 -40.06 3.99
CA ALA A 286 21.44 -39.62 5.15
C ALA A 286 22.57 -38.63 4.81
N GLY A 287 22.92 -38.49 3.52
CA GLY A 287 23.89 -37.49 3.03
C GLY A 287 23.26 -36.23 2.44
N LEU A 288 21.93 -36.17 2.29
CA LEU A 288 21.24 -35.01 1.72
C LEU A 288 21.18 -33.87 2.73
N VAL A 289 21.43 -32.64 2.26
CA VAL A 289 21.34 -31.40 3.04
C VAL A 289 20.24 -30.52 2.44
N TYR A 290 19.57 -29.72 3.26
CA TYR A 290 18.55 -28.78 2.78
C TYR A 290 19.22 -27.74 1.85
N PRO A 291 18.74 -27.53 0.61
CA PRO A 291 19.41 -26.67 -0.36
C PRO A 291 19.10 -25.19 -0.06
N GLU A 292 20.06 -24.33 -0.38
CA GLU A 292 19.83 -22.88 -0.38
C GLU A 292 18.82 -22.50 -1.49
N THR A 293 18.04 -21.46 -1.26
CA THR A 293 17.05 -20.93 -2.22
C THR A 293 17.30 -19.45 -2.45
N LEU A 294 17.02 -18.98 -3.66
CA LEU A 294 17.13 -17.56 -4.02
C LEU A 294 16.30 -16.67 -3.09
N ASP A 295 16.65 -15.39 -2.99
CA ASP A 295 15.83 -14.39 -2.32
C ASP A 295 14.51 -14.19 -3.08
N PRO A 296 13.32 -14.31 -2.43
CA PRO A 296 12.03 -14.04 -3.05
C PRO A 296 11.93 -12.65 -3.70
N ALA A 297 12.61 -11.64 -3.19
CA ALA A 297 12.60 -10.27 -3.73
C ALA A 297 13.16 -10.19 -5.17
N ILE A 298 14.05 -11.13 -5.55
CA ILE A 298 14.61 -11.23 -6.90
C ILE A 298 13.61 -11.89 -7.89
N SER A 299 12.62 -12.63 -7.38
CA SER A 299 11.72 -13.46 -8.21
C SER A 299 10.36 -12.80 -8.51
N GLN A 300 9.88 -11.88 -7.67
CA GLN A 300 8.59 -11.19 -7.86
C GLN A 300 8.57 -10.20 -9.06
N THR A 301 9.72 -9.95 -9.68
CA THR A 301 10.03 -8.97 -10.73
C THR A 301 9.29 -9.20 -12.08
N SER A 302 8.41 -10.20 -12.19
CA SER A 302 7.90 -10.74 -13.46
C SER A 302 6.43 -10.46 -13.80
N ALA A 303 5.73 -9.61 -13.02
CA ALA A 303 4.36 -9.18 -13.32
C ALA A 303 4.32 -7.88 -14.15
N GLN A 304 3.78 -7.96 -15.38
CA GLN A 304 3.74 -6.89 -16.39
C GLN A 304 3.00 -5.62 -15.90
N ALA A 305 3.79 -4.61 -15.54
CA ALA A 305 3.40 -3.21 -15.54
C ALA A 305 4.52 -2.44 -16.25
N GLU A 306 4.16 -1.49 -17.12
CA GLU A 306 5.13 -0.62 -17.77
C GLU A 306 5.28 0.67 -16.94
N GLY A 307 6.54 1.11 -16.78
CA GLY A 307 6.87 2.35 -16.09
C GLY A 307 6.34 2.49 -14.65
N THR A 308 5.96 3.72 -14.32
CA THR A 308 5.57 4.20 -12.98
C THR A 308 4.43 3.40 -12.33
N ASN A 309 3.54 2.80 -13.12
CA ASN A 309 2.39 2.03 -12.64
C ASN A 309 2.79 0.76 -11.88
N GLY A 310 4.04 0.29 -11.99
CA GLY A 310 4.55 -0.82 -11.21
C GLY A 310 4.48 -0.58 -9.70
N HIS A 311 4.71 0.65 -9.23
CA HIS A 311 4.57 0.99 -7.82
C HIS A 311 3.09 0.98 -7.38
N ILE A 312 2.18 1.52 -8.20
CA ILE A 312 0.73 1.49 -7.93
C ILE A 312 0.22 0.05 -7.80
N LYS A 313 0.63 -0.84 -8.71
CA LYS A 313 0.35 -2.29 -8.65
C LYS A 313 0.79 -2.89 -7.31
N ASN A 314 1.96 -2.52 -6.80
CA ASN A 314 2.51 -3.05 -5.56
C ASN A 314 1.74 -2.54 -4.33
N GLN A 315 1.39 -1.25 -4.29
CA GLN A 315 0.55 -0.68 -3.21
C GLN A 315 -0.85 -1.33 -3.19
N VAL A 316 -1.50 -1.42 -4.35
CA VAL A 316 -2.79 -2.12 -4.52
C VAL A 316 -2.69 -3.59 -4.06
N SER A 317 -1.62 -4.31 -4.44
CA SER A 317 -1.43 -5.71 -4.02
C SER A 317 -1.33 -5.85 -2.50
N ALA A 318 -0.60 -4.96 -1.83
CA ALA A 318 -0.49 -4.95 -0.38
C ALA A 318 -1.82 -4.61 0.31
N GLU A 319 -2.61 -3.68 -0.26
CA GLU A 319 -3.92 -3.30 0.25
C GLU A 319 -4.96 -4.42 0.09
N LEU A 320 -5.00 -5.11 -1.05
CA LEU A 320 -5.85 -6.29 -1.27
C LEU A 320 -5.59 -7.37 -0.21
N LEU A 321 -4.31 -7.66 0.08
CA LEU A 321 -3.92 -8.61 1.13
C LEU A 321 -4.33 -8.13 2.53
N ALA A 322 -4.23 -6.84 2.82
CA ALA A 322 -4.68 -6.26 4.09
C ALA A 322 -6.21 -6.29 4.26
N LEU A 323 -6.97 -6.17 3.16
CA LEU A 323 -8.43 -6.35 3.10
C LEU A 323 -8.86 -7.82 3.19
N GLY A 324 -7.92 -8.77 3.25
CA GLY A 324 -8.18 -10.20 3.39
C GLY A 324 -8.46 -10.94 2.08
N ILE A 325 -8.29 -10.28 0.92
CA ILE A 325 -8.29 -10.91 -0.39
C ILE A 325 -6.94 -11.61 -0.55
N THR A 326 -6.93 -12.95 -0.62
CA THR A 326 -5.69 -13.72 -0.52
C THR A 326 -4.92 -13.73 -1.84
N GLN A 327 -3.62 -14.08 -1.80
CA GLN A 327 -2.83 -14.23 -3.02
C GLN A 327 -3.44 -15.25 -4.01
N ASP A 328 -4.06 -16.34 -3.51
CA ASP A 328 -4.79 -17.32 -4.34
C ASP A 328 -6.06 -16.71 -4.97
N ASP A 329 -6.69 -15.71 -4.34
CA ASP A 329 -7.78 -14.95 -4.96
C ASP A 329 -7.25 -14.02 -6.06
N ILE A 330 -6.18 -13.25 -5.77
CA ILE A 330 -5.54 -12.32 -6.70
C ILE A 330 -5.03 -13.05 -7.96
N ASP A 331 -4.45 -14.23 -7.80
CA ASP A 331 -3.83 -14.99 -8.90
C ASP A 331 -4.81 -15.91 -9.67
N THR A 332 -6.03 -16.15 -9.17
CA THR A 332 -6.92 -17.18 -9.78
C THR A 332 -8.36 -16.75 -10.07
N LYS A 333 -8.85 -15.63 -9.53
CA LYS A 333 -10.25 -15.17 -9.73
C LYS A 333 -10.44 -14.08 -10.79
N GLY A 334 -9.37 -13.60 -11.42
CA GLY A 334 -9.44 -12.52 -12.41
C GLY A 334 -10.07 -11.24 -11.86
N LEU A 335 -9.49 -10.71 -10.79
CA LEU A 335 -10.10 -9.60 -10.08
C LEU A 335 -10.11 -8.35 -10.96
N ARG A 336 -11.28 -7.73 -11.10
CA ARG A 336 -11.40 -6.36 -11.60
C ARG A 336 -11.26 -5.42 -10.40
N VAL A 337 -10.11 -4.77 -10.30
CA VAL A 337 -9.81 -3.82 -9.23
C VAL A 337 -9.97 -2.40 -9.77
N THR A 338 -10.91 -1.64 -9.24
CA THR A 338 -11.00 -0.19 -9.48
C THR A 338 -10.26 0.53 -8.36
N THR A 339 -9.33 1.41 -8.72
CA THR A 339 -8.53 2.19 -7.78
C THR A 339 -9.05 3.62 -7.60
N THR A 340 -8.51 4.33 -6.61
CA THR A 340 -8.75 5.76 -6.39
C THR A 340 -8.00 6.68 -7.35
N ILE A 341 -6.98 6.17 -8.04
CA ILE A 341 -6.09 6.94 -8.93
C ILE A 341 -6.92 7.62 -10.01
N ASP A 342 -6.86 8.95 -10.06
CA ASP A 342 -7.61 9.76 -11.01
C ASP A 342 -6.78 9.95 -12.29
N PRO A 343 -7.30 9.60 -13.49
CA PRO A 343 -6.55 9.76 -14.73
C PRO A 343 -6.01 11.18 -14.99
N LYS A 344 -6.76 12.24 -14.62
CA LYS A 344 -6.31 13.62 -14.83
C LYS A 344 -5.16 13.97 -13.88
N THR A 345 -5.31 13.68 -12.60
CA THR A 345 -4.30 13.92 -11.55
C THR A 345 -3.06 13.07 -11.78
N GLN A 346 -3.21 11.81 -12.21
CA GLN A 346 -2.08 10.93 -12.53
C GLN A 346 -1.33 11.45 -13.76
N GLN A 347 -2.01 11.79 -14.87
CA GLN A 347 -1.33 12.33 -16.05
C GLN A 347 -0.62 13.66 -15.74
N ALA A 348 -1.28 14.58 -15.02
CA ALA A 348 -0.65 15.80 -14.52
C ALA A 348 0.57 15.54 -13.60
N THR A 349 0.59 14.40 -12.90
CA THR A 349 1.75 13.95 -12.12
C THR A 349 2.88 13.43 -13.01
N LEU A 350 2.58 12.68 -14.07
CA LEU A 350 3.60 12.20 -15.01
C LEU A 350 4.20 13.35 -15.82
N ASP A 351 3.36 14.18 -16.44
CA ASP A 351 3.77 15.30 -17.30
C ASP A 351 4.65 16.29 -16.55
N ALA A 352 4.26 16.69 -15.33
CA ALA A 352 5.02 17.62 -14.51
C ALA A 352 6.39 17.06 -14.08
N VAL A 353 6.49 15.75 -13.82
CA VAL A 353 7.75 15.10 -13.47
C VAL A 353 8.67 14.99 -14.70
N GLU A 354 8.15 14.60 -15.86
CA GLU A 354 8.90 14.53 -17.12
C GLU A 354 9.42 15.92 -17.54
N GLU A 355 8.56 16.94 -17.54
CA GLU A 355 8.96 18.31 -17.92
C GLU A 355 10.02 18.89 -16.98
N ASN A 356 9.89 18.69 -15.67
CA ASN A 356 10.86 19.23 -14.70
C ASN A 356 12.19 18.45 -14.67
N LEU A 357 12.19 17.12 -14.81
CA LEU A 357 13.45 16.35 -14.88
C LEU A 357 14.20 16.50 -16.22
N SER A 358 13.53 16.99 -17.26
CA SER A 358 14.10 17.14 -18.61
C SER A 358 15.32 18.07 -18.64
N GLY A 359 16.51 17.50 -18.87
CA GLY A 359 17.78 18.24 -18.93
C GLY A 359 18.45 18.50 -17.57
N GLU A 360 17.88 18.00 -16.48
CA GLU A 360 18.55 17.89 -15.18
C GLU A 360 19.49 16.66 -15.14
N ASN A 361 20.12 16.38 -14.00
CA ASN A 361 21.11 15.30 -13.88
C ASN A 361 20.44 13.91 -13.80
N GLU A 362 20.85 12.96 -14.65
CA GLU A 362 20.37 11.57 -14.74
C GLU A 362 20.41 10.77 -13.40
N ASN A 363 21.20 11.22 -12.41
CA ASN A 363 21.24 10.62 -11.07
C ASN A 363 20.11 11.12 -10.13
N LEU A 364 19.41 12.19 -10.48
CA LEU A 364 18.29 12.70 -9.67
C LEU A 364 17.13 11.70 -9.67
N ARG A 365 16.47 11.57 -8.53
CA ARG A 365 15.22 10.82 -8.39
C ARG A 365 14.18 11.74 -7.80
N MET A 366 12.94 11.60 -8.27
CA MET A 366 11.80 12.39 -7.83
C MET A 366 10.72 11.45 -7.30
N ALA A 367 9.89 11.93 -6.39
CA ALA A 367 8.67 11.27 -5.95
C ALA A 367 7.56 12.30 -5.83
N ALA A 368 6.35 11.94 -6.25
CA ALA A 368 5.18 12.80 -6.15
C ALA A 368 3.94 12.00 -5.72
N VAL A 369 3.23 12.47 -4.70
CA VAL A 369 2.00 11.84 -4.20
C VAL A 369 0.93 12.90 -3.96
N SER A 370 -0.27 12.65 -4.46
CA SER A 370 -1.43 13.54 -4.36
C SER A 370 -2.62 12.81 -3.71
N VAL A 371 -3.08 13.32 -2.56
CA VAL A 371 -4.15 12.74 -1.71
C VAL A 371 -5.34 13.70 -1.62
N GLU A 372 -6.55 13.18 -1.74
CA GLU A 372 -7.79 13.95 -1.59
C GLU A 372 -8.13 14.19 -0.11
N PRO A 373 -8.19 15.45 0.39
CA PRO A 373 -8.44 15.76 1.80
C PRO A 373 -9.75 15.18 2.35
N ALA A 374 -10.81 15.16 1.54
CA ALA A 374 -12.17 14.82 1.98
C ALA A 374 -12.40 13.32 2.21
N THR A 375 -11.51 12.45 1.74
CA THR A 375 -11.70 10.99 1.72
C THR A 375 -10.45 10.19 2.10
N GLY A 376 -9.25 10.75 1.95
CA GLY A 376 -7.99 9.99 2.03
C GLY A 376 -7.60 9.28 0.72
N ALA A 377 -8.44 9.35 -0.32
CA ALA A 377 -8.19 8.68 -1.59
C ALA A 377 -6.87 9.15 -2.25
N VAL A 378 -6.00 8.22 -2.64
CA VAL A 378 -4.78 8.54 -3.40
C VAL A 378 -5.17 8.81 -4.86
N ARG A 379 -5.04 10.06 -5.31
CA ARG A 379 -5.45 10.51 -6.65
C ARG A 379 -4.32 10.50 -7.66
N GLY A 380 -3.07 10.69 -7.23
CA GLY A 380 -1.89 10.60 -8.08
C GLY A 380 -0.69 10.04 -7.31
N TYR A 381 0.13 9.23 -7.98
CA TYR A 381 1.24 8.51 -7.37
C TYR A 381 2.38 8.26 -8.38
N TYR A 382 3.57 8.77 -8.07
CA TYR A 382 4.82 8.55 -8.80
C TYR A 382 5.92 8.21 -7.78
N GLY A 383 6.39 6.96 -7.81
CA GLY A 383 7.49 6.48 -6.96
C GLY A 383 8.85 6.39 -7.67
N GLY A 384 8.89 6.61 -8.98
CA GLY A 384 10.04 6.36 -9.85
C GLY A 384 9.60 5.85 -11.22
N GLU A 385 10.52 5.88 -12.19
CA GLU A 385 10.27 5.47 -13.58
C GLU A 385 10.16 3.94 -13.75
N GLU A 386 10.91 3.20 -12.93
CA GLU A 386 11.10 1.75 -13.09
C GLU A 386 10.03 0.94 -12.35
N ALA A 387 9.26 0.14 -13.10
CA ALA A 387 8.14 -0.66 -12.57
C ALA A 387 8.51 -1.66 -11.46
N THR A 388 9.79 -2.01 -11.36
CA THR A 388 10.39 -2.88 -10.34
C THR A 388 11.56 -2.22 -9.61
N GLY A 389 11.67 -0.89 -9.72
CA GLY A 389 12.65 -0.08 -9.01
C GLY A 389 12.26 0.21 -7.56
N PHE A 390 13.05 1.06 -6.92
CA PHE A 390 12.81 1.51 -5.55
C PHE A 390 11.69 2.56 -5.51
N ASP A 391 10.64 2.31 -4.71
CA ASP A 391 9.48 3.20 -4.57
C ASP A 391 9.80 4.39 -3.66
N PHE A 392 10.28 5.49 -4.25
CA PHE A 392 10.63 6.71 -3.50
C PHE A 392 9.40 7.39 -2.86
N ALA A 393 8.19 7.19 -3.40
CA ALA A 393 6.95 7.73 -2.82
C ALA A 393 6.54 7.03 -1.50
N ASN A 394 7.01 5.79 -1.30
CA ASN A 394 6.86 5.01 -0.08
C ASN A 394 8.15 4.96 0.77
N ALA A 395 9.21 5.67 0.38
CA ALA A 395 10.54 5.54 1.00
C ALA A 395 10.69 6.33 2.31
N ALA A 396 11.47 5.78 3.24
CA ALA A 396 11.80 6.41 4.52
C ALA A 396 12.85 7.53 4.32
N LEU A 397 12.42 8.74 3.99
CA LEU A 397 13.28 9.87 3.58
C LEU A 397 13.34 10.97 4.66
N GLN A 398 14.45 11.70 4.73
CA GLN A 398 14.54 12.86 5.63
C GLN A 398 13.79 14.05 5.00
N THR A 399 12.90 14.64 5.78
CA THR A 399 11.97 15.70 5.33
C THR A 399 12.57 17.11 5.40
N GLY A 400 13.55 17.29 6.27
CA GLY A 400 14.15 18.60 6.51
C GLY A 400 13.12 19.64 6.97
N SER A 401 13.30 20.88 6.50
CA SER A 401 12.47 22.03 6.88
C SER A 401 10.96 21.94 6.57
N SER A 402 10.46 20.89 5.90
CA SER A 402 9.01 20.68 5.72
C SER A 402 8.34 20.18 7.01
N PHE A 403 9.06 19.44 7.86
CA PHE A 403 8.57 18.90 9.15
C PHE A 403 8.17 19.98 10.18
N LYS A 404 8.59 21.23 9.96
CA LYS A 404 8.25 22.41 10.79
C LYS A 404 6.73 22.63 10.96
N ILE A 405 5.91 22.11 10.03
CA ILE A 405 4.44 22.20 10.14
C ILE A 405 3.90 21.45 11.38
N PHE A 406 4.54 20.36 11.80
CA PHE A 406 4.08 19.53 12.92
C PHE A 406 4.30 20.23 14.26
N GLY A 407 5.50 20.77 14.49
CA GLY A 407 5.77 21.57 15.69
C GLY A 407 4.95 22.87 15.73
N LEU A 408 4.63 23.48 14.58
CA LEU A 408 3.69 24.61 14.54
C LEU A 408 2.25 24.20 14.88
N ALA A 409 1.78 23.06 14.37
CA ALA A 409 0.47 22.52 14.72
C ALA A 409 0.37 22.17 16.22
N ALA A 410 1.44 21.60 16.80
CA ALA A 410 1.55 21.34 18.24
C ALA A 410 1.48 22.64 19.06
N ALA A 411 2.26 23.66 18.68
CA ALA A 411 2.27 24.97 19.33
C ALA A 411 0.88 25.63 19.30
N VAL A 412 0.21 25.63 18.15
CA VAL A 412 -1.15 26.17 17.98
C VAL A 412 -2.18 25.35 18.75
N GLN A 413 -2.01 24.03 18.87
CA GLN A 413 -2.87 23.14 19.67
C GLN A 413 -2.69 23.40 21.19
N GLN A 414 -1.52 23.88 21.62
CA GLN A 414 -1.27 24.37 22.98
C GLN A 414 -1.64 25.85 23.19
N GLY A 415 -2.14 26.53 22.14
CA GLY A 415 -2.62 27.91 22.18
C GLY A 415 -1.58 28.99 21.89
N ILE A 416 -0.35 28.62 21.53
CA ILE A 416 0.68 29.55 21.06
C ILE A 416 0.26 30.09 19.68
N PRO A 417 0.06 31.41 19.52
CA PRO A 417 -0.43 31.97 18.26
C PRO A 417 0.67 32.01 17.20
N THR A 418 0.28 31.95 15.91
CA THR A 418 1.19 32.10 14.77
C THR A 418 1.85 33.49 14.69
N SER A 419 1.37 34.45 15.50
CA SER A 419 1.95 35.77 15.74
C SER A 419 2.93 35.84 16.93
N ALA A 420 3.20 34.74 17.64
CA ALA A 420 4.22 34.68 18.69
C ALA A 420 5.61 34.96 18.10
N TYR A 421 6.43 35.76 18.79
CA TYR A 421 7.74 36.19 18.32
C TYR A 421 8.85 35.28 18.83
N TYR A 422 9.72 34.85 17.91
CA TYR A 422 10.92 34.07 18.22
C TYR A 422 12.16 34.77 17.65
N SER A 423 13.35 34.43 18.17
CA SER A 423 14.60 34.95 17.62
C SER A 423 15.18 34.02 16.57
N SER A 424 15.69 34.60 15.49
CA SER A 424 16.42 33.88 14.43
C SER A 424 17.95 33.88 14.65
N ALA A 425 18.45 34.33 15.80
CA ALA A 425 19.88 34.27 16.13
C ALA A 425 20.34 32.82 16.30
N PRO A 426 21.65 32.50 16.16
CA PRO A 426 22.19 31.16 16.39
C PRO A 426 21.66 30.49 17.68
N PHE A 427 21.51 29.17 17.62
CA PHE A 427 20.92 28.36 18.68
C PHE A 427 21.93 27.32 19.16
N GLN A 428 22.13 27.19 20.48
CA GLN A 428 23.01 26.16 21.04
C GLN A 428 22.17 24.94 21.45
N LEU A 429 22.37 23.82 20.77
CA LEU A 429 21.89 22.52 21.22
C LEU A 429 22.69 22.03 22.45
N PRO A 430 22.16 21.05 23.20
CA PRO A 430 22.95 20.23 24.10
C PRO A 430 24.22 19.68 23.43
N GLY A 431 25.27 19.44 24.22
CA GLY A 431 26.60 19.11 23.68
C GLY A 431 27.37 20.30 23.08
N GLY A 432 26.74 21.47 22.91
CA GLY A 432 27.40 22.70 22.46
C GLY A 432 27.38 22.94 20.95
N ILE A 433 26.61 22.15 20.20
CA ILE A 433 26.46 22.29 18.74
C ILE A 433 25.72 23.61 18.43
N THR A 434 26.30 24.44 17.57
CA THR A 434 25.70 25.69 17.10
C THR A 434 24.86 25.45 15.84
N VAL A 435 23.54 25.64 15.94
CA VAL A 435 22.63 25.62 14.80
C VAL A 435 22.42 27.05 14.27
N THR A 436 22.55 27.22 12.97
CA THR A 436 22.30 28.45 12.22
C THR A 436 21.09 28.29 11.29
N ASN A 437 20.73 29.35 10.57
CA ASN A 437 19.75 29.29 9.48
C ASN A 437 20.47 29.12 8.13
N ASN A 438 19.73 28.74 7.09
CA ASN A 438 20.22 28.67 5.72
C ASN A 438 20.88 30.00 5.26
N ASP A 439 20.31 31.13 5.68
CA ASP A 439 20.74 32.49 5.39
C ASP A 439 21.94 32.95 6.26
N GLY A 440 22.53 32.02 7.03
CA GLY A 440 23.52 32.29 8.08
C GLY A 440 22.93 33.04 9.27
N ASP A 441 23.70 34.00 9.79
CA ASP A 441 23.29 34.89 10.88
C ASP A 441 22.29 35.98 10.44
N SER A 442 22.04 36.11 9.13
CA SER A 442 21.33 37.24 8.49
C SER A 442 19.80 37.26 8.68
N GLY A 443 19.27 36.45 9.60
CA GLY A 443 17.82 36.28 9.78
C GLY A 443 17.11 37.52 10.36
N CYS A 444 15.79 37.44 10.51
CA CYS A 444 14.92 38.53 10.94
C CYS A 444 15.21 39.17 12.32
N GLY A 445 16.18 38.66 13.09
CA GLY A 445 16.54 39.08 14.45
C GLY A 445 15.51 38.59 15.46
N SER A 446 14.30 39.14 15.40
CA SER A 446 13.11 38.51 15.97
C SER A 446 11.85 38.87 15.15
N CYS A 447 11.10 37.83 14.76
CA CYS A 447 9.88 37.95 13.98
C CYS A 447 8.86 36.90 14.42
N THR A 448 7.64 36.99 13.89
CA THR A 448 6.57 36.03 14.21
C THR A 448 6.94 34.62 13.75
N ILE A 449 6.37 33.58 14.37
CA ILE A 449 6.58 32.20 13.93
C ILE A 449 6.00 31.95 12.52
N LYS A 450 4.94 32.67 12.12
CA LYS A 450 4.46 32.73 10.71
C LYS A 450 5.52 33.25 9.74
N GLU A 451 6.19 34.35 10.08
CA GLU A 451 7.28 34.91 9.25
C GLU A 451 8.52 33.99 9.28
N SER A 452 8.81 33.35 10.42
CA SER A 452 9.87 32.35 10.53
C SER A 452 9.56 31.06 9.75
N LEU A 453 8.29 30.68 9.57
CA LEU A 453 7.89 29.55 8.74
C LEU A 453 8.13 29.86 7.26
N LYS A 454 7.75 31.07 6.82
CA LYS A 454 7.92 31.54 5.44
C LYS A 454 9.40 31.62 5.02
N ASN A 455 10.25 32.19 5.87
CA ASN A 455 11.71 32.22 5.66
C ASN A 455 12.40 30.92 6.16
N SER A 456 11.65 29.95 6.67
CA SER A 456 12.13 28.64 7.09
C SER A 456 13.24 28.63 8.16
N TYR A 457 13.31 29.63 9.04
CA TYR A 457 14.39 29.76 10.05
C TYR A 457 14.44 28.57 11.02
N ASN A 458 15.58 27.86 11.07
CA ASN A 458 15.80 26.72 11.96
C ASN A 458 15.74 27.14 13.43
N THR A 459 16.43 28.24 13.74
CA THR A 459 16.70 28.69 15.12
C THR A 459 15.47 29.28 15.81
N SER A 460 14.49 29.81 15.04
CA SER A 460 13.16 30.16 15.56
C SER A 460 12.34 28.92 15.92
N PHE A 461 12.45 27.84 15.15
CA PHE A 461 11.67 26.61 15.35
C PHE A 461 12.22 25.73 16.48
N LEU A 462 13.54 25.68 16.69
CA LEU A 462 14.09 25.05 17.89
C LEU A 462 13.57 25.74 19.17
N ARG A 463 13.47 27.07 19.19
CA ARG A 463 12.89 27.84 20.31
C ARG A 463 11.38 27.66 20.46
N LEU A 464 10.65 27.49 19.35
CA LEU A 464 9.23 27.11 19.40
C LEU A 464 9.06 25.75 20.11
N GLN A 465 9.95 24.80 19.82
CA GLN A 465 9.95 23.47 20.44
C GLN A 465 10.33 23.51 21.93
N GLU A 466 11.22 24.40 22.37
CA GLU A 466 11.50 24.62 23.80
C GLU A 466 10.28 25.14 24.59
N ASP A 467 9.36 25.88 23.92
CA ASP A 467 8.11 26.38 24.51
C ASP A 467 6.97 25.32 24.54
N LEU A 468 7.15 24.15 23.92
CA LEU A 468 6.16 23.06 23.93
C LEU A 468 6.21 22.28 25.26
N ALA A 469 5.04 21.91 25.79
CA ALA A 469 4.89 21.27 27.10
C ALA A 469 5.75 20.00 27.32
N ASN A 470 5.93 19.19 26.28
CA ASN A 470 6.76 17.98 26.26
C ASN A 470 7.91 18.07 25.22
N GLY A 471 8.21 19.27 24.74
CA GLY A 471 9.31 19.52 23.79
C GLY A 471 9.19 18.73 22.49
N THR A 472 10.22 17.92 22.19
CA THR A 472 10.31 17.11 20.96
C THR A 472 9.20 16.07 20.83
N GLN A 473 8.64 15.56 21.94
CA GLN A 473 7.56 14.57 21.90
C GLN A 473 6.26 15.16 21.33
N ASP A 474 5.93 16.41 21.64
CA ASP A 474 4.74 17.08 21.11
C ASP A 474 4.82 17.24 19.58
N THR A 475 6.03 17.41 19.03
CA THR A 475 6.28 17.41 17.57
C THR A 475 6.00 16.05 16.95
N ALA A 476 6.44 14.94 17.58
CA ALA A 476 6.21 13.57 17.10
C ALA A 476 4.73 13.17 17.20
N ASP A 477 4.10 13.42 18.35
CA ASP A 477 2.70 13.09 18.60
C ASP A 477 1.76 13.83 17.62
N MET A 478 2.06 15.10 17.31
CA MET A 478 1.34 15.87 16.30
C MET A 478 1.57 15.36 14.87
N ALA A 479 2.77 14.86 14.55
CA ALA A 479 3.04 14.24 13.25
C ALA A 479 2.20 12.97 13.05
N HIS A 480 2.14 12.09 14.05
CA HIS A 480 1.27 10.92 14.02
C HIS A 480 -0.23 11.29 14.04
N ALA A 481 -0.62 12.36 14.73
CA ALA A 481 -2.00 12.83 14.75
C ALA A 481 -2.46 13.36 13.39
N LEU A 482 -1.55 13.93 12.58
CA LEU A 482 -1.88 14.40 11.23
C LEU A 482 -1.79 13.31 10.15
N GLY A 483 -0.88 12.34 10.29
CA GLY A 483 -0.86 11.16 9.40
C GLY A 483 0.48 10.44 9.25
N VAL A 484 1.57 10.91 9.86
CA VAL A 484 2.87 10.25 9.74
C VAL A 484 2.83 8.85 10.33
N ALA A 485 3.05 7.83 9.49
CA ALA A 485 3.01 6.42 9.86
C ALA A 485 3.88 6.12 11.09
N ARG A 486 3.32 5.35 12.03
CA ARG A 486 3.98 4.96 13.30
C ARG A 486 5.05 3.88 13.15
N SER A 487 5.06 3.19 12.01
CA SER A 487 6.00 2.12 11.67
C SER A 487 6.27 2.16 10.16
N LEU A 488 7.48 1.81 9.75
CA LEU A 488 7.88 1.66 8.34
C LEU A 488 8.60 0.32 8.15
N PRO A 489 8.78 -0.18 6.91
CA PRO A 489 9.61 -1.36 6.66
C PRO A 489 11.01 -1.19 7.28
N GLY A 490 11.38 -2.08 8.21
CA GLY A 490 12.64 -2.02 8.96
C GLY A 490 12.66 -1.06 10.17
N ILE A 491 11.62 -0.25 10.40
CA ILE A 491 11.53 0.72 11.51
C ILE A 491 10.23 0.47 12.30
N PRO A 492 10.27 -0.32 13.40
CA PRO A 492 9.07 -0.69 14.15
C PRO A 492 8.34 0.49 14.80
N GLU A 493 9.07 1.50 15.26
CA GLU A 493 8.54 2.74 15.86
C GLU A 493 9.26 3.94 15.24
N THR A 494 8.55 4.74 14.46
CA THR A 494 9.09 5.98 13.85
C THR A 494 9.07 7.15 14.82
N LEU A 495 9.82 8.22 14.49
CA LEU A 495 9.89 9.46 15.27
C LEU A 495 10.31 9.29 16.74
N THR A 496 10.95 8.17 17.08
CA THR A 496 11.55 7.90 18.41
C THR A 496 13.07 7.81 18.30
N GLU A 497 13.74 7.97 19.44
CA GLU A 497 15.14 7.64 19.59
C GLU A 497 15.27 6.35 20.41
N ASN A 498 15.52 5.22 19.76
CA ASN A 498 15.59 3.89 20.40
C ASN A 498 14.34 3.54 21.25
N GLY A 499 13.14 3.93 20.80
CA GLY A 499 11.88 3.76 21.55
C GLY A 499 11.66 4.79 22.67
N ALA A 500 12.49 5.84 22.73
CA ALA A 500 12.36 6.97 23.65
C ALA A 500 12.08 8.29 22.92
N GLN A 501 11.94 9.37 23.68
CA GLN A 501 11.70 10.72 23.17
C GLN A 501 12.76 11.14 22.12
N PRO A 502 12.37 11.64 20.94
CA PRO A 502 13.31 11.99 19.86
C PRO A 502 14.20 13.19 20.19
N TYR A 503 15.35 13.27 19.51
CA TYR A 503 16.28 14.40 19.58
C TYR A 503 15.69 15.71 19.05
N GLU A 504 16.31 16.84 19.44
CA GLU A 504 15.88 18.21 19.15
C GLU A 504 15.70 18.51 17.66
N GLY A 505 16.46 17.84 16.79
CA GLY A 505 16.38 18.01 15.34
C GLY A 505 15.11 17.47 14.70
N ILE A 506 14.19 16.83 15.42
CA ILE A 506 12.91 16.35 14.87
C ILE A 506 12.11 17.49 14.18
N ILE A 507 11.98 18.67 14.80
CA ILE A 507 11.28 19.81 14.18
C ILE A 507 12.01 20.40 12.96
N LEU A 508 13.26 19.99 12.72
CA LEU A 508 14.04 20.31 11.53
C LEU A 508 14.05 19.16 10.50
N GLY A 509 13.27 18.09 10.72
CA GLY A 509 13.12 16.95 9.81
C GLY A 509 14.27 15.94 9.83
N GLN A 510 14.90 15.76 11.00
CA GLN A 510 15.97 14.77 11.21
C GLN A 510 15.51 13.32 11.00
N TYR A 511 14.28 12.99 11.41
CA TYR A 511 13.73 11.63 11.33
C TYR A 511 13.06 11.36 9.98
N GLN A 512 13.01 10.08 9.60
CA GLN A 512 12.50 9.64 8.31
C GLN A 512 10.96 9.63 8.24
N THR A 513 10.40 9.94 7.08
CA THR A 513 8.96 9.98 6.77
C THR A 513 8.77 9.86 5.26
N ARG A 514 7.66 9.27 4.79
CA ARG A 514 7.43 9.05 3.35
C ARG A 514 6.78 10.24 2.64
N PRO A 515 6.96 10.42 1.33
CA PRO A 515 6.16 11.38 0.56
C PRO A 515 4.64 11.18 0.70
N ILE A 516 4.15 9.95 0.71
CA ILE A 516 2.73 9.67 0.99
C ILE A 516 2.29 10.16 2.39
N ASP A 517 3.11 9.96 3.44
CA ASP A 517 2.83 10.44 4.79
C ASP A 517 2.75 11.98 4.86
N MET A 518 3.59 12.68 4.07
CA MET A 518 3.61 14.15 4.05
C MET A 518 2.43 14.73 3.27
N ALA A 519 1.99 14.08 2.18
CA ALA A 519 0.76 14.43 1.47
C ALA A 519 -0.47 14.18 2.36
N HIS A 520 -0.49 13.06 3.08
CA HIS A 520 -1.53 12.65 4.02
C HIS A 520 -1.66 13.60 5.22
N ALA A 521 -0.53 14.00 5.83
CA ALA A 521 -0.50 14.97 6.91
C ALA A 521 -1.13 16.32 6.52
N LEU A 522 -0.88 16.78 5.29
CA LEU A 522 -1.52 17.99 4.76
C LEU A 522 -2.97 17.77 4.32
N ALA A 523 -3.35 16.57 3.92
CA ALA A 523 -4.75 16.22 3.64
C ALA A 523 -5.61 16.38 4.91
N THR A 524 -5.13 15.85 6.06
CA THR A 524 -5.78 16.04 7.37
C THR A 524 -5.88 17.51 7.78
N LEU A 525 -4.85 18.33 7.51
CA LEU A 525 -4.92 19.78 7.76
C LEU A 525 -5.93 20.48 6.84
N ALA A 526 -5.90 20.19 5.53
CA ALA A 526 -6.81 20.77 4.54
C ALA A 526 -8.28 20.43 4.86
N ASN A 527 -8.58 19.20 5.29
CA ASN A 527 -9.89 18.77 5.78
C ASN A 527 -10.17 19.21 7.24
N LEU A 528 -9.73 20.43 7.60
CA LEU A 528 -9.98 21.10 8.88
C LEU A 528 -9.65 20.27 10.14
N GLY A 529 -8.69 19.34 10.05
CA GLY A 529 -8.28 18.45 11.14
C GLY A 529 -9.05 17.13 11.24
N VAL A 530 -9.80 16.76 10.20
CA VAL A 530 -10.40 15.43 10.04
C VAL A 530 -9.46 14.56 9.22
N TYR A 531 -9.05 13.44 9.81
CA TYR A 531 -8.18 12.43 9.25
C TYR A 531 -9.01 11.33 8.58
N HIS A 532 -8.54 10.84 7.44
CA HIS A 532 -9.01 9.62 6.78
C HIS A 532 -7.77 8.79 6.43
N ASP A 533 -7.81 7.46 6.54
CA ASP A 533 -6.69 6.62 6.13
C ASP A 533 -6.46 6.71 4.62
N THR A 534 -5.21 6.71 4.16
CA THR A 534 -4.90 6.67 2.72
C THR A 534 -5.21 5.31 2.14
N TYR A 535 -5.93 5.27 1.02
CA TYR A 535 -6.30 4.04 0.33
C TYR A 535 -6.16 4.18 -1.19
N PHE A 536 -5.89 3.06 -1.85
CA PHE A 536 -5.80 2.91 -3.30
C PHE A 536 -6.98 2.12 -3.88
N VAL A 537 -7.61 1.22 -3.13
CA VAL A 537 -8.64 0.29 -3.64
C VAL A 537 -10.02 0.84 -3.36
N GLU A 538 -10.73 1.26 -4.41
CA GLU A 538 -12.13 1.70 -4.32
C GLU A 538 -13.08 0.49 -4.36
N LYS A 539 -12.81 -0.49 -5.22
CA LYS A 539 -13.72 -1.62 -5.48
C LYS A 539 -12.98 -2.84 -6.03
N VAL A 540 -13.46 -4.04 -5.68
CA VAL A 540 -12.99 -5.32 -6.23
C VAL A 540 -14.17 -6.22 -6.59
N GLU A 541 -14.21 -6.65 -7.85
CA GLU A 541 -15.13 -7.68 -8.37
C GLU A 541 -14.31 -8.89 -8.85
N ASP A 542 -14.88 -10.09 -8.81
CA ASP A 542 -14.31 -11.25 -9.50
C ASP A 542 -14.72 -11.28 -10.99
N ALA A 543 -14.17 -12.22 -11.77
CA ALA A 543 -14.47 -12.36 -13.19
C ALA A 543 -15.92 -12.80 -13.52
N ASN A 544 -16.73 -13.19 -12.52
CA ASN A 544 -18.18 -13.43 -12.67
C ASN A 544 -18.99 -12.14 -12.48
N GLY A 545 -18.37 -11.09 -11.93
CA GLY A 545 -19.02 -9.86 -11.49
C GLY A 545 -19.52 -9.91 -10.04
N ASP A 546 -19.09 -10.90 -9.24
CA ASP A 546 -19.42 -10.94 -7.81
C ASP A 546 -18.53 -9.95 -7.04
N LEU A 547 -19.17 -9.05 -6.29
CA LEU A 547 -18.49 -8.01 -5.51
C LEU A 547 -17.77 -8.63 -4.30
N LEU A 548 -16.44 -8.53 -4.28
CA LEU A 548 -15.61 -9.00 -3.17
C LEU A 548 -15.32 -7.89 -2.15
N TYR A 549 -15.16 -6.65 -2.61
CA TYR A 549 -14.90 -5.47 -1.78
C TYR A 549 -15.43 -4.19 -2.42
N GLN A 550 -15.83 -3.24 -1.59
CA GLN A 550 -16.17 -1.87 -1.94
C GLN A 550 -15.77 -0.99 -0.75
N HIS A 551 -15.11 0.14 -1.01
CA HIS A 551 -14.77 1.11 0.02
C HIS A 551 -16.04 1.75 0.59
N GLU A 552 -16.14 1.84 1.93
CA GLU A 552 -17.24 2.51 2.62
C GLU A 552 -16.81 3.91 3.09
N ASN A 553 -17.43 4.95 2.52
CA ASN A 553 -17.14 6.35 2.86
C ASN A 553 -17.30 6.65 4.36
N SER A 554 -16.18 6.76 5.06
CA SER A 554 -16.11 7.11 6.48
C SER A 554 -16.25 8.62 6.69
N PRO A 555 -16.91 9.09 7.78
CA PRO A 555 -16.91 10.52 8.17
C PRO A 555 -15.56 11.02 8.72
N GLY A 556 -14.55 10.14 8.80
CA GLY A 556 -13.21 10.44 9.28
C GLY A 556 -13.09 10.59 10.80
N GLU A 557 -11.85 10.72 11.27
CA GLU A 557 -11.50 10.91 12.68
C GLU A 557 -11.01 12.34 12.91
N ARG A 558 -11.65 13.11 13.81
CA ARG A 558 -11.17 14.46 14.15
C ARG A 558 -9.95 14.39 15.08
N ARG A 559 -8.75 14.30 14.49
CA ARG A 559 -7.47 14.24 15.23
C ARG A 559 -6.94 15.61 15.65
N VAL A 560 -7.24 16.69 14.92
CA VAL A 560 -6.95 18.07 15.37
C VAL A 560 -8.16 19.00 15.25
N SER A 561 -8.13 20.11 16.00
CA SER A 561 -9.21 21.09 15.95
C SER A 561 -9.15 21.96 14.69
N GLU A 562 -10.32 22.40 14.21
CA GLU A 562 -10.44 23.31 13.06
C GLU A 562 -9.64 24.62 13.27
N LYS A 563 -9.44 25.02 14.53
CA LYS A 563 -8.60 26.17 14.90
C LYS A 563 -7.13 25.94 14.56
N VAL A 564 -6.60 24.75 14.85
CA VAL A 564 -5.22 24.37 14.52
C VAL A 564 -5.04 24.35 13.02
N ALA A 565 -5.88 23.58 12.31
CA ALA A 565 -5.86 23.47 10.86
C ALA A 565 -5.89 24.86 10.17
N SER A 566 -6.89 25.69 10.46
CA SER A 566 -7.04 27.01 9.81
C SER A 566 -5.89 27.99 10.11
N ASN A 567 -5.29 27.96 11.29
CA ASN A 567 -4.14 28.83 11.62
C ASN A 567 -2.82 28.33 11.02
N VAL A 568 -2.61 27.00 10.93
CA VAL A 568 -1.43 26.41 10.29
C VAL A 568 -1.47 26.66 8.77
N LEU A 569 -2.61 26.43 8.12
CA LEU A 569 -2.81 26.71 6.70
C LEU A 569 -2.64 28.22 6.38
N ASP A 570 -3.20 29.12 7.21
CA ASP A 570 -2.95 30.56 7.09
C ASP A 570 -1.46 30.93 7.23
N ALA A 571 -0.71 30.25 8.11
CA ALA A 571 0.73 30.45 8.23
C ALA A 571 1.51 30.00 6.99
N MET A 572 1.03 28.95 6.32
CA MET A 572 1.62 28.35 5.11
C MET A 572 1.20 29.03 3.80
N ALA A 573 0.10 29.77 3.77
CA ALA A 573 -0.44 30.43 2.58
C ALA A 573 0.56 31.31 1.77
N PRO A 574 1.44 32.16 2.36
CA PRO A 574 2.34 33.00 1.58
C PRO A 574 3.54 32.26 0.98
N ILE A 575 3.76 30.99 1.34
CA ILE A 575 5.05 30.30 1.11
C ILE A 575 5.23 29.87 -0.34
N ALA A 576 4.15 29.48 -1.05
CA ALA A 576 4.21 29.09 -2.45
C ALA A 576 4.70 30.25 -3.35
N ASN A 577 4.10 31.44 -3.19
CA ASN A 577 4.53 32.65 -3.90
C ASN A 577 5.94 33.13 -3.48
N TRP A 578 6.32 32.97 -2.21
CA TRP A 578 7.68 33.28 -1.74
C TRP A 578 8.74 32.33 -2.32
N SER A 579 8.37 31.08 -2.57
CA SER A 579 9.24 30.01 -3.07
C SER A 579 9.33 30.04 -4.59
N GLY A 580 9.99 31.06 -5.14
CA GLY A 580 10.26 31.17 -6.58
C GLY A 580 9.07 31.65 -7.43
N TYR A 581 8.09 32.34 -6.84
CA TYR A 581 6.82 32.73 -7.47
C TYR A 581 5.92 31.56 -7.90
N ASN A 582 6.07 30.39 -7.28
CA ASN A 582 5.25 29.20 -7.52
C ASN A 582 3.84 29.31 -6.90
N ALA A 583 3.16 30.43 -7.10
CA ALA A 583 1.73 30.56 -6.85
C ALA A 583 0.93 29.79 -7.90
N LEU A 584 -0.16 29.14 -7.49
CA LEU A 584 -1.04 28.40 -8.38
C LEU A 584 -1.78 29.32 -9.37
N ALA A 585 -2.10 28.77 -10.54
CA ALA A 585 -2.80 29.42 -11.64
C ALA A 585 -4.14 30.04 -11.19
N GLY A 586 -4.53 31.13 -11.85
CA GLY A 586 -5.71 31.93 -11.49
C GLY A 586 -5.68 32.58 -10.10
N GLY A 587 -4.63 32.37 -9.31
CA GLY A 587 -4.59 32.72 -7.89
C GLY A 587 -5.29 31.71 -6.98
N ARG A 588 -5.41 30.43 -7.39
CA ARG A 588 -6.03 29.36 -6.60
C ARG A 588 -5.43 29.30 -5.17
N PRO A 589 -6.23 29.42 -4.10
CA PRO A 589 -5.73 29.40 -2.73
C PRO A 589 -4.99 28.10 -2.41
N SER A 590 -3.76 28.22 -1.93
CA SER A 590 -2.89 27.11 -1.57
C SER A 590 -2.13 27.41 -0.28
N ALA A 591 -1.68 26.36 0.39
CA ALA A 591 -0.89 26.41 1.62
C ALA A 591 0.25 25.40 1.49
N ALA A 592 1.50 25.87 1.53
CA ALA A 592 2.67 25.06 1.20
C ALA A 592 3.84 25.25 2.17
N LYS A 593 4.80 24.32 2.14
CA LYS A 593 6.07 24.41 2.85
C LYS A 593 7.19 23.69 2.08
N THR A 594 8.32 24.37 1.96
CA THR A 594 9.56 23.80 1.41
C THR A 594 10.35 23.00 2.44
N GLY A 595 11.05 21.96 1.99
CA GLY A 595 12.07 21.24 2.75
C GLY A 595 13.39 21.21 1.99
N THR A 596 14.49 21.15 2.75
CA THR A 596 15.85 20.92 2.24
C THR A 596 16.60 20.18 3.34
N VAL A 597 17.40 19.18 2.98
CA VAL A 597 18.28 18.43 3.88
C VAL A 597 19.72 18.56 3.39
N GLN A 598 20.63 18.92 4.30
CA GLN A 598 22.05 19.10 4.02
C GLN A 598 22.79 17.75 4.01
N LEU A 599 23.79 17.62 3.15
CA LEU A 599 24.69 16.46 3.09
C LEU A 599 25.79 16.62 4.14
N GLY A 600 25.41 16.47 5.42
CA GLY A 600 26.28 16.74 6.57
C GLY A 600 26.92 18.13 6.49
N ASP A 601 28.15 18.25 7.00
CA ASP A 601 28.92 19.51 7.02
C ASP A 601 29.58 19.87 5.68
N THR A 602 29.19 19.22 4.55
CA THR A 602 29.82 19.49 3.24
C THR A 602 29.41 20.82 2.60
N GLY A 603 28.37 21.48 3.13
CA GLY A 603 27.77 22.68 2.54
C GLY A 603 26.85 22.41 1.34
N ASN A 604 26.68 21.14 0.93
CA ASN A 604 25.74 20.74 -0.12
C ASN A 604 24.41 20.24 0.45
N ASN A 605 23.40 20.07 -0.41
CA ASN A 605 22.12 19.46 -0.08
C ASN A 605 22.03 18.05 -0.68
N LYS A 606 21.22 17.16 -0.10
CA LYS A 606 20.94 15.80 -0.62
C LYS A 606 19.44 15.50 -0.85
N ASP A 607 18.55 16.16 -0.11
CA ASP A 607 17.10 16.11 -0.33
C ASP A 607 16.54 17.53 -0.49
N ALA A 608 15.56 17.69 -1.37
CA ALA A 608 14.76 18.89 -1.56
C ALA A 608 13.27 18.51 -1.64
N TRP A 609 12.41 19.31 -1.03
CA TRP A 609 10.98 19.02 -0.92
C TRP A 609 10.11 20.25 -1.18
N MET A 610 8.94 20.03 -1.78
CA MET A 610 7.79 20.92 -1.67
C MET A 610 6.59 20.10 -1.24
N ILE A 611 5.93 20.52 -0.17
CA ILE A 611 4.65 19.94 0.26
C ILE A 611 3.62 21.05 0.27
N GLY A 612 2.39 20.79 -0.17
CA GLY A 612 1.35 21.81 -0.15
C GLY A 612 0.01 21.33 -0.67
N ALA A 613 -1.04 21.98 -0.20
CA ALA A 613 -2.41 21.60 -0.49
C ALA A 613 -3.26 22.78 -0.97
N THR A 614 -4.34 22.43 -1.67
CA THR A 614 -5.59 23.19 -1.79
C THR A 614 -6.66 22.51 -0.91
N PRO A 615 -7.90 23.03 -0.81
CA PRO A 615 -8.98 22.28 -0.15
C PRO A 615 -9.37 20.97 -0.86
N GLN A 616 -8.97 20.79 -2.13
CA GLN A 616 -9.39 19.69 -3.00
C GLN A 616 -8.33 18.60 -3.14
N LEU A 617 -7.04 18.98 -3.08
CA LEU A 617 -5.92 18.08 -3.34
C LEU A 617 -4.70 18.49 -2.51
N SER A 618 -4.05 17.51 -1.88
CA SER A 618 -2.85 17.67 -1.07
C SER A 618 -1.69 16.92 -1.69
N THR A 619 -0.63 17.62 -2.07
CA THR A 619 0.48 17.06 -2.86
C THR A 619 1.82 17.24 -2.14
N ALA A 620 2.63 16.18 -2.14
CA ALA A 620 4.02 16.20 -1.68
C ALA A 620 4.94 15.78 -2.82
N VAL A 621 5.99 16.57 -3.06
CA VAL A 621 7.07 16.30 -4.02
C VAL A 621 8.42 16.27 -3.30
N TRP A 622 9.21 15.23 -3.56
CA TRP A 622 10.61 15.08 -3.13
C TRP A 622 11.51 15.00 -4.36
N VAL A 623 12.72 15.55 -4.26
CA VAL A 623 13.85 15.31 -5.16
C VAL A 623 15.09 14.99 -4.33
N GLY A 624 15.82 13.95 -4.73
CA GLY A 624 17.10 13.54 -4.15
C GLY A 624 17.88 12.67 -5.14
N THR A 625 18.65 11.70 -4.65
CA THR A 625 19.29 10.66 -5.46
C THR A 625 19.11 9.27 -4.82
N ALA A 626 19.35 8.21 -5.58
CA ALA A 626 19.26 6.84 -5.08
C ALA A 626 20.38 6.45 -4.08
N ASP A 627 21.51 7.16 -4.11
CA ASP A 627 22.69 6.92 -3.26
C ASP A 627 22.87 7.93 -2.11
N GLY A 628 21.98 8.93 -2.00
CA GLY A 628 22.06 10.00 -1.01
C GLY A 628 23.19 11.01 -1.25
N SER A 629 23.76 11.06 -2.46
CA SER A 629 24.75 12.05 -2.88
C SER A 629 24.18 13.47 -3.03
N ALA A 630 25.03 14.44 -3.41
CA ALA A 630 24.67 15.85 -3.44
C ALA A 630 23.81 16.23 -4.66
N ILE A 631 22.71 16.94 -4.43
CA ILE A 631 21.81 17.42 -5.47
C ILE A 631 22.14 18.84 -5.93
N PHE A 632 22.23 19.00 -7.25
CA PHE A 632 22.46 20.25 -7.96
C PHE A 632 21.44 20.39 -9.08
N ASN A 633 21.13 21.63 -9.47
CA ASN A 633 20.37 21.90 -10.68
C ASN A 633 21.24 21.77 -11.95
N SER A 634 20.62 21.80 -13.12
CA SER A 634 21.23 21.79 -14.47
C SER A 634 22.37 22.80 -14.69
N TRP A 635 22.45 23.87 -13.88
CA TRP A 635 23.49 24.90 -13.95
C TRP A 635 24.62 24.72 -12.90
N GLY A 636 24.61 23.61 -12.15
CA GLY A 636 25.57 23.31 -11.09
C GLY A 636 25.35 24.07 -9.78
N GLY A 637 24.21 24.75 -9.62
CA GLY A 637 23.83 25.40 -8.36
C GLY A 637 23.20 24.41 -7.38
N LEU A 638 23.36 24.66 -6.07
CA LEU A 638 22.71 23.85 -5.03
C LEU A 638 21.18 23.82 -5.22
N MET A 639 20.60 22.62 -5.19
CA MET A 639 19.14 22.46 -5.26
C MET A 639 18.49 22.70 -3.89
N TYR A 640 17.31 23.33 -3.87
CA TYR A 640 16.51 23.60 -2.68
C TYR A 640 15.04 23.27 -2.95
N GLY A 641 14.26 23.05 -1.89
CA GLY A 641 12.82 22.80 -2.01
C GLY A 641 12.01 23.88 -2.75
N SER A 642 12.51 25.12 -2.81
CA SER A 642 11.93 26.23 -3.57
C SER A 642 12.30 26.28 -5.06
N GLY A 643 13.10 25.32 -5.53
CA GLY A 643 13.42 25.10 -6.94
C GLY A 643 12.56 23.98 -7.52
N LEU A 644 13.20 22.95 -8.06
CA LEU A 644 12.56 21.87 -8.83
C LEU A 644 11.35 21.19 -8.17
N PRO A 645 11.34 20.92 -6.84
CA PRO A 645 10.16 20.36 -6.21
C PRO A 645 8.96 21.32 -6.20
N ALA A 646 9.20 22.64 -6.17
CA ALA A 646 8.16 23.66 -6.10
C ALA A 646 7.55 24.04 -7.46
N SER A 647 8.31 23.94 -8.56
CA SER A 647 7.74 23.98 -9.91
C SER A 647 6.89 22.74 -10.16
N THR A 648 7.47 21.53 -10.02
CA THR A 648 6.72 20.26 -10.16
C THR A 648 5.43 20.24 -9.32
N TRP A 649 5.49 20.61 -8.03
CA TRP A 649 4.30 20.69 -7.17
C TRP A 649 3.22 21.63 -7.69
N LYS A 650 3.63 22.78 -8.25
CA LYS A 650 2.72 23.75 -8.86
C LYS A 650 2.11 23.19 -10.14
N ASP A 651 2.93 22.63 -11.01
CA ASP A 651 2.53 22.12 -12.33
C ASP A 651 1.52 20.96 -12.18
N ILE A 652 1.74 20.07 -11.20
CA ILE A 652 0.77 19.02 -10.80
C ILE A 652 -0.57 19.63 -10.40
N LEU A 653 -0.57 20.59 -9.46
CA LEU A 653 -1.82 21.15 -8.91
C LEU A 653 -2.57 22.04 -9.90
N ASP A 654 -1.85 22.77 -10.75
CA ASP A 654 -2.46 23.62 -11.78
C ASP A 654 -3.10 22.76 -12.89
N ASN A 655 -2.39 21.75 -13.39
CA ASN A 655 -2.90 20.88 -14.45
C ASN A 655 -4.02 19.97 -13.94
N ALA A 656 -3.88 19.36 -12.75
CA ALA A 656 -4.94 18.53 -12.16
C ALA A 656 -6.23 19.32 -11.93
N LEU A 657 -6.12 20.57 -11.45
CA LEU A 657 -7.25 21.41 -11.05
C LEU A 657 -7.62 22.50 -12.08
N GLU A 658 -7.22 22.40 -13.35
CA GLU A 658 -7.42 23.48 -14.35
C GLU A 658 -8.90 23.89 -14.51
N ASP A 659 -9.81 22.91 -14.58
CA ASP A 659 -11.26 23.10 -14.76
C ASP A 659 -12.06 23.14 -13.45
N GLU A 660 -11.42 22.86 -12.32
CA GLU A 660 -12.09 22.62 -11.03
C GLU A 660 -12.50 23.91 -10.31
N GLU A 661 -13.56 23.87 -9.50
CA GLU A 661 -13.98 25.07 -8.74
C GLU A 661 -12.85 25.57 -7.83
N VAL A 662 -12.68 26.90 -7.72
CA VAL A 662 -11.63 27.50 -6.88
C VAL A 662 -12.08 27.56 -5.43
N MET A 663 -11.90 26.45 -4.71
CA MET A 663 -12.20 26.38 -3.28
C MET A 663 -11.22 27.23 -2.45
N SER A 664 -11.71 27.79 -1.34
CA SER A 664 -10.92 28.56 -0.37
C SER A 664 -10.81 27.84 0.96
N PHE A 665 -9.64 27.93 1.61
CA PHE A 665 -9.48 27.49 2.99
C PHE A 665 -10.34 28.31 3.96
N ARG A 666 -10.77 27.68 5.06
CA ARG A 666 -11.48 28.36 6.13
C ARG A 666 -10.55 29.33 6.86
N SER A 667 -10.99 30.58 7.01
CA SER A 667 -10.21 31.66 7.62
C SER A 667 -9.69 31.32 9.03
N PRO A 668 -8.50 31.79 9.42
CA PRO A 668 -7.87 31.47 10.71
C PRO A 668 -8.76 31.89 11.89
N MET A 669 -8.99 30.97 12.82
CA MET A 669 -9.86 31.21 13.97
C MET A 669 -9.08 31.76 15.18
N SER A 670 -9.69 32.66 15.95
CA SER A 670 -9.08 33.14 17.19
C SER A 670 -8.86 32.01 18.19
N LEU A 671 -7.61 31.85 18.62
CA LEU A 671 -7.20 30.89 19.66
C LEU A 671 -7.67 31.32 21.06
N GLY A 672 -8.01 32.61 21.26
CA GLY A 672 -8.58 33.12 22.51
C GLY A 672 -7.56 33.37 23.64
N TYR A 673 -6.28 33.57 23.32
CA TYR A 673 -5.21 33.65 24.31
C TYR A 673 -4.99 35.07 24.88
N SER A 674 -4.62 35.15 26.16
CA SER A 674 -4.19 36.38 26.83
C SER A 674 -2.66 36.50 26.78
N ALA A 675 -2.13 37.45 26.04
CA ALA A 675 -0.71 37.48 25.67
C ALA A 675 0.25 37.50 26.89
N LYS A 676 0.92 36.36 27.13
CA LYS A 676 2.32 36.37 27.57
C LYS A 676 3.16 36.86 26.39
N VAL A 677 4.08 37.79 26.64
CA VAL A 677 5.04 38.22 25.61
C VAL A 677 6.28 37.35 25.75
N TYR A 678 6.41 36.39 24.85
CA TYR A 678 7.55 35.48 24.78
C TYR A 678 8.74 36.23 24.18
N TYR A 679 9.65 36.68 25.03
CA TYR A 679 10.96 37.20 24.62
C TYR A 679 12.02 36.16 24.98
N GLY A 680 12.43 35.36 24.00
CA GLY A 680 13.67 34.59 24.10
C GLY A 680 14.84 35.56 24.25
N THR A 681 15.41 35.67 25.46
CA THR A 681 16.47 36.63 25.75
C THR A 681 17.75 36.27 25.03
N ALA A 682 18.18 37.08 24.07
CA ALA A 682 19.47 36.95 23.43
C ALA A 682 20.61 37.04 24.48
N PRO A 683 21.71 36.26 24.36
CA PRO A 683 22.81 36.31 25.31
C PRO A 683 23.42 37.71 25.42
N SER A 684 23.46 38.25 26.64
CA SER A 684 24.11 39.54 26.90
C SER A 684 25.63 39.38 26.91
N ASN A 685 26.26 39.57 25.75
CA ASN A 685 27.72 39.55 25.61
C ASN A 685 28.35 40.79 26.28
N SER A 686 28.47 40.75 27.61
CA SER A 686 29.21 41.71 28.45
C SER A 686 30.74 41.51 28.33
N GLY A 687 31.22 41.44 27.09
CA GLY A 687 32.64 41.22 26.75
C GLY A 687 33.48 42.48 26.87
N SER A 688 33.73 42.96 28.10
CA SER A 688 34.60 44.11 28.33
C SER A 688 36.05 43.79 27.96
N SER A 689 36.53 44.32 26.83
CA SER A 689 37.94 44.33 26.46
C SER A 689 38.37 45.74 26.07
N SER A 690 39.28 46.33 26.83
CA SER A 690 39.76 47.70 26.60
C SER A 690 40.90 47.72 25.58
N SER A 691 40.72 48.43 24.46
CA SER A 691 41.82 48.84 23.59
C SER A 691 41.90 50.38 23.55
N LYS A 692 43.11 50.90 23.81
CA LYS A 692 43.35 52.30 24.17
C LYS A 692 43.91 53.09 22.98
N ALA A 693 43.06 53.87 22.31
CA ALA A 693 43.48 54.90 21.35
C ALA A 693 43.48 56.29 22.00
N THR A 694 44.34 57.20 21.55
CA THR A 694 44.68 58.45 22.29
C THR A 694 44.60 59.70 21.40
N SER A 695 44.13 60.81 22.00
CA SER A 695 44.08 62.17 21.44
C SER A 695 43.04 62.40 20.32
N SER A 696 42.58 63.63 20.06
CA SER A 696 42.93 64.93 20.66
C SER A 696 41.67 65.79 20.93
N ASN A 697 41.82 66.81 21.78
CA ASN A 697 40.71 67.64 22.24
C ASN A 697 40.64 68.96 21.44
N SER A 698 39.51 69.23 20.78
CA SER A 698 39.25 70.48 20.04
C SER A 698 37.79 70.90 20.13
N SER A 699 37.47 71.79 21.08
CA SER A 699 36.14 72.37 21.25
C SER A 699 36.01 73.74 20.55
N SER A 700 35.00 73.91 19.72
CA SER A 700 34.50 75.25 19.35
C SER A 700 32.98 75.24 19.20
N SER A 701 32.34 76.32 19.62
CA SER A 701 30.90 76.51 19.61
C SER A 701 30.53 77.78 18.85
N SER A 702 29.41 77.75 18.13
CA SER A 702 28.78 78.96 17.59
C SER A 702 27.26 78.80 17.45
N ASN A 703 26.53 79.56 18.27
CA ASN A 703 25.13 79.88 17.98
C ASN A 703 25.04 80.77 16.73
N SER A 704 23.92 80.66 15.99
CA SER A 704 23.22 81.78 15.37
C SER A 704 21.79 81.36 15.00
N SER A 705 20.88 82.33 14.86
CA SER A 705 19.42 82.09 14.93
C SER A 705 18.61 83.06 14.08
N SER A 706 17.36 82.65 13.77
CA SER A 706 16.27 83.45 13.15
C SER A 706 16.50 83.87 11.67
N THR A 707 15.49 84.24 10.86
CA THR A 707 14.09 84.65 11.13
C THR A 707 13.11 84.15 10.03
N SER A 708 11.80 84.15 10.31
CA SER A 708 10.68 83.60 9.53
C SER A 708 10.28 84.35 8.24
N GLY A 709 9.45 83.69 7.41
CA GLY A 709 8.58 84.29 6.40
C GLY A 709 7.22 83.56 6.31
N THR A 710 6.11 84.30 6.21
CA THR A 710 4.69 83.84 6.16
C THR A 710 4.28 83.31 4.75
N THR A 711 3.15 82.63 4.49
CA THR A 711 1.72 82.99 4.77
C THR A 711 0.70 81.83 4.73
N ASN A 712 -0.35 81.93 5.58
CA ASN A 712 -1.80 81.63 5.38
C ASN A 712 -2.26 80.35 4.61
N SER A 713 -2.98 79.39 5.22
CA SER A 713 -4.46 79.31 5.47
C SER A 713 -5.29 78.70 4.30
N ALA A 714 -6.43 78.00 4.47
CA ALA A 714 -7.02 77.25 5.61
C ALA A 714 -8.28 76.43 5.15
N ASN A 715 -8.65 75.42 5.94
CA ASN A 715 -9.98 74.76 6.09
C ASN A 715 -10.62 73.84 5.01
N ASP A 716 -11.01 72.67 5.52
CA ASP A 716 -12.18 71.77 5.33
C ASP A 716 -13.56 72.46 5.03
N PRO A 717 -14.71 71.76 4.75
CA PRO A 717 -15.02 70.34 4.99
C PRO A 717 -15.87 69.58 3.91
N ALA A 718 -16.27 68.34 4.22
CA ALA A 718 -17.25 67.52 3.48
C ALA A 718 -18.73 67.71 3.95
N PRO A 719 -19.71 67.20 3.18
CA PRO A 719 -21.04 66.81 3.69
C PRO A 719 -21.50 65.40 3.24
N GLN A 720 -22.70 64.97 3.68
CA GLN A 720 -23.21 63.58 3.62
C GLN A 720 -24.69 63.50 3.13
N ASP A 721 -25.04 62.37 2.49
CA ASP A 721 -26.36 61.69 2.37
C ASP A 721 -27.61 62.34 1.70
N SER A 722 -28.31 61.52 0.86
CA SER A 722 -29.76 61.17 0.97
C SER A 722 -30.42 60.65 -0.35
N ALA A 723 -31.07 59.47 -0.29
CA ALA A 723 -32.38 59.05 -0.86
C ALA A 723 -32.81 59.39 -2.34
N ALA A 724 -33.65 58.62 -3.06
CA ALA A 724 -34.21 57.24 -2.94
C ALA A 724 -35.00 56.83 -4.22
N THR A 725 -35.45 55.55 -4.31
CA THR A 725 -36.52 54.98 -5.20
C THR A 725 -36.25 54.92 -6.74
N ASP A 726 -36.84 54.01 -7.54
CA ASP A 726 -37.99 53.09 -7.31
C ASP A 726 -37.94 51.74 -8.11
N THR A 727 -38.86 50.81 -7.78
CA THR A 727 -39.45 49.60 -8.49
C THR A 727 -38.94 49.12 -9.87
N THR A 728 -39.05 47.85 -10.33
CA THR A 728 -39.73 46.57 -9.91
C THR A 728 -39.03 45.38 -10.64
N ASP A 729 -38.91 44.14 -10.13
CA ASP A 729 -39.93 43.05 -9.99
C ASP A 729 -40.49 42.55 -11.36
N LEU A 730 -40.64 41.26 -11.72
CA LEU A 730 -40.95 40.02 -10.99
C LEU A 730 -40.41 38.71 -11.65
N THR A 731 -40.42 37.60 -10.87
CA THR A 731 -40.54 36.13 -11.17
C THR A 731 -40.72 35.62 -12.63
N ASN A 732 -40.37 34.37 -13.02
CA ASN A 732 -40.94 33.13 -12.45
C ASN A 732 -40.27 31.79 -12.89
N THR A 733 -40.73 30.67 -12.28
CA THR A 733 -40.26 29.28 -12.43
C THR A 733 -40.79 28.49 -13.64
N GLY A 734 -40.04 27.48 -14.08
CA GLY A 734 -40.57 26.10 -14.16
C GLY A 734 -40.71 25.40 -15.53
N GLY A 735 -39.86 24.38 -15.75
CA GLY A 735 -40.15 23.04 -16.32
C GLY A 735 -40.82 22.85 -17.69
N GLY A 736 -40.39 21.81 -18.45
CA GLY A 736 -41.19 21.32 -19.58
C GLY A 736 -40.45 20.53 -20.68
N THR A 737 -40.52 19.21 -20.61
CA THR A 737 -40.21 18.21 -21.66
C THR A 737 -40.74 18.51 -23.07
N GLY A 738 -40.03 18.12 -24.14
CA GLY A 738 -40.59 18.03 -25.50
C GLY A 738 -39.67 17.35 -26.54
N ILE A 739 -40.17 16.31 -27.23
CA ILE A 739 -39.45 15.51 -28.25
C ILE A 739 -40.09 15.70 -29.63
N THR A 740 -39.32 15.88 -30.71
CA THR A 740 -39.65 15.34 -32.07
C THR A 740 -38.43 15.29 -33.02
N GLN A 741 -38.58 14.58 -34.15
CA GLN A 741 -37.53 14.21 -35.11
C GLN A 741 -37.61 14.94 -36.47
N GLY A 742 -36.50 14.95 -37.21
CA GLY A 742 -36.45 14.86 -38.69
C GLY A 742 -36.33 16.19 -39.48
N GLY A 743 -35.71 16.22 -40.67
CA GLY A 743 -34.90 15.18 -41.33
C GLY A 743 -34.69 15.39 -42.85
N THR A 744 -33.51 15.00 -43.36
CA THR A 744 -33.14 14.77 -44.80
C THR A 744 -33.20 15.92 -45.83
N GLY A 745 -32.21 15.98 -46.75
CA GLY A 745 -32.27 16.78 -48.00
C GLY A 745 -30.89 17.10 -48.62
N THR A 746 -30.62 16.66 -49.86
CA THR A 746 -29.27 16.69 -50.50
C THR A 746 -29.28 17.22 -51.94
N THR A 747 -28.26 18.00 -52.36
CA THR A 747 -27.76 18.21 -53.77
C THR A 747 -26.46 19.06 -53.74
N THR A 748 -25.28 18.64 -54.24
CA THR A 748 -24.71 18.69 -55.63
C THR A 748 -24.72 20.06 -56.33
N GLY A 749 -23.67 20.61 -57.01
CA GLY A 749 -22.32 20.16 -57.44
C GLY A 749 -21.69 21.23 -58.41
N THR A 750 -20.60 21.12 -59.20
CA THR A 750 -19.53 20.12 -59.50
C THR A 750 -18.41 20.76 -60.38
N GLY A 751 -17.10 20.42 -60.20
CA GLY A 751 -15.98 20.66 -61.17
C GLY A 751 -14.93 21.73 -60.78
N GLY A 752 -13.65 21.76 -61.22
CA GLY A 752 -12.78 20.94 -62.11
C GLY A 752 -11.58 21.81 -62.61
N THR A 753 -10.36 21.40 -63.06
CA THR A 753 -9.60 20.14 -63.38
C THR A 753 -8.12 20.31 -62.89
N GLY A 754 -7.05 19.53 -63.14
CA GLY A 754 -6.70 18.34 -63.97
C GLY A 754 -5.83 18.69 -65.21
N ALA A 755 -4.76 17.97 -65.63
CA ALA A 755 -4.07 16.75 -65.11
C ALA A 755 -2.72 16.44 -65.87
N GLY A 756 -1.84 15.55 -65.33
CA GLY A 756 -0.61 14.97 -65.97
C GLY A 756 0.71 15.16 -65.17
N GLY A 757 1.79 14.34 -65.19
CA GLY A 757 2.12 13.04 -65.84
C GLY A 757 3.37 13.09 -66.76
N GLY A 758 4.39 12.19 -66.76
CA GLY A 758 4.73 10.99 -65.96
C GLY A 758 5.98 10.22 -66.52
N THR A 759 6.40 9.08 -65.92
CA THR A 759 7.56 8.17 -66.27
C THR A 759 9.00 8.70 -65.98
N GLY A 760 10.10 7.92 -65.83
CA GLY A 760 10.29 6.46 -65.62
C GLY A 760 11.76 5.95 -65.79
N THR A 761 12.15 4.86 -65.09
CA THR A 761 13.37 3.98 -65.28
C THR A 761 14.80 4.49 -64.96
N GLY A 762 15.70 3.59 -64.50
CA GLY A 762 17.17 3.77 -64.37
C GLY A 762 17.83 2.86 -63.30
N ALA A 763 19.05 2.33 -63.51
CA ALA A 763 19.72 1.38 -62.58
C ALA A 763 21.27 1.31 -62.68
N GLY A 764 21.93 0.82 -61.62
CA GLY A 764 23.36 0.41 -61.56
C GLY A 764 24.34 1.41 -60.91
N THR A 765 25.54 1.06 -60.41
CA THR A 765 26.20 -0.26 -60.19
C THR A 765 27.51 -0.11 -59.36
N GLY A 766 27.86 -1.08 -58.51
CA GLY A 766 29.25 -1.37 -58.04
C GLY A 766 29.74 -0.68 -56.75
N THR A 767 30.80 -1.15 -56.06
CA THR A 767 31.63 -2.36 -56.28
C THR A 767 32.44 -2.80 -55.05
N GLY A 768 32.55 -4.12 -54.80
CA GLY A 768 33.66 -4.78 -54.05
C GLY A 768 33.60 -4.84 -52.51
N GLY A 769 34.10 -5.88 -51.83
CA GLY A 769 34.50 -7.20 -52.36
C GLY A 769 35.34 -8.09 -51.42
N GLY A 770 34.82 -9.29 -51.08
CA GLY A 770 35.55 -10.43 -50.48
C GLY A 770 36.03 -10.27 -49.01
N ALA A 771 36.57 -11.30 -48.34
CA ALA A 771 36.48 -12.77 -48.45
C ALA A 771 37.31 -13.40 -47.28
N THR A 772 37.03 -14.66 -46.92
CA THR A 772 37.64 -15.44 -45.79
C THR A 772 37.36 -14.87 -44.37
N GLY A 773 37.41 -15.63 -43.28
CA GLY A 773 37.55 -17.08 -43.11
C GLY A 773 38.62 -17.48 -42.07
N GLY A 774 38.20 -17.86 -40.85
CA GLY A 774 39.10 -18.29 -39.78
C GLY A 774 38.36 -18.82 -38.54
N THR A 775 38.99 -19.75 -37.81
CA THR A 775 38.37 -20.51 -36.69
C THR A 775 39.14 -20.39 -35.37
N GLY A 776 38.39 -20.29 -34.27
CA GLY A 776 38.82 -20.72 -32.93
C GLY A 776 39.65 -19.73 -32.09
N GLY A 777 39.67 -19.95 -30.77
CA GLY A 777 40.48 -19.14 -29.83
C GLY A 777 39.84 -18.98 -28.45
N THR A 778 39.90 -20.01 -27.61
CA THR A 778 39.55 -19.93 -26.18
C THR A 778 40.46 -18.95 -25.42
N GLY A 779 39.91 -18.17 -24.50
CA GLY A 779 40.69 -17.34 -23.56
C GLY A 779 39.83 -16.82 -22.42
N GLY A 780 39.74 -17.58 -21.33
CA GLY A 780 39.00 -17.18 -20.12
C GLY A 780 39.91 -16.58 -19.05
N THR A 781 39.38 -15.63 -18.28
CA THR A 781 39.96 -15.13 -17.03
C THR A 781 38.85 -15.05 -15.98
N GLY A 782 38.96 -15.85 -14.92
CA GLY A 782 38.04 -15.75 -13.78
C GLY A 782 38.42 -14.62 -12.86
N GLY A 783 37.45 -13.78 -12.48
CA GLY A 783 37.53 -12.90 -11.32
C GLY A 783 36.51 -13.37 -10.29
N GLY A 784 36.98 -13.98 -9.19
CA GLY A 784 36.10 -14.40 -8.11
C GLY A 784 35.63 -13.17 -7.32
N ALA A 785 34.32 -12.90 -7.33
CA ALA A 785 33.73 -11.96 -6.39
C ALA A 785 33.77 -12.61 -4.99
N ASN A 786 34.59 -12.04 -4.11
CA ASN A 786 34.71 -12.54 -2.73
C ASN A 786 33.44 -12.14 -1.97
N THR A 787 32.62 -13.12 -1.58
CA THR A 787 31.45 -12.89 -0.72
C THR A 787 31.94 -12.46 0.66
N GLY A 788 31.82 -11.16 0.96
CA GLY A 788 32.13 -10.63 2.28
C GLY A 788 31.13 -11.14 3.31
N GLU A 789 31.62 -11.68 4.43
CA GLU A 789 30.79 -12.05 5.57
C GLU A 789 30.09 -10.82 6.15
N GLN A 790 28.88 -11.02 6.69
CA GLN A 790 28.16 -10.00 7.47
C GLN A 790 28.86 -9.82 8.83
N ASP A 791 29.83 -8.90 8.90
CA ASP A 791 30.50 -8.58 10.16
C ASP A 791 29.63 -7.67 11.04
N GLN A 792 29.52 -7.99 12.34
CA GLN A 792 28.73 -7.23 13.32
C GLN A 792 29.50 -6.02 13.85
N GLY A 793 29.93 -5.14 12.94
CA GLY A 793 30.84 -4.01 13.19
C GLY A 793 30.16 -2.65 13.41
N GLY A 794 29.08 -2.58 14.19
CA GLY A 794 28.27 -1.37 14.37
C GLY A 794 28.45 -0.59 15.70
N LEU A 795 29.36 -1.02 16.58
CA LEU A 795 29.50 -0.49 17.94
C LEU A 795 30.97 -0.34 18.39
N ASP A 796 31.76 0.54 17.73
CA ASP A 796 32.94 1.17 18.39
C ASP A 796 33.50 2.38 17.61
N ILE A 797 32.89 3.57 17.77
CA ILE A 797 33.56 4.86 17.54
C ILE A 797 33.22 5.82 18.69
N LEU A 798 33.49 5.41 19.94
CA LEU A 798 33.33 6.29 21.11
C LEU A 798 34.28 5.97 22.29
N GLN A 799 35.50 5.49 22.01
CA GLN A 799 36.48 5.11 23.04
C GLN A 799 37.88 5.75 22.91
N GLU A 800 38.00 6.95 22.33
CA GLU A 800 39.27 7.70 22.33
C GLU A 800 39.12 9.22 22.59
N LEU A 801 38.20 9.65 23.48
CA LEU A 801 38.12 11.07 23.87
C LEU A 801 37.77 11.39 25.35
N LEU A 802 37.78 10.40 26.25
CA LEU A 802 37.67 10.61 27.71
C LEU A 802 38.68 9.74 28.47
N GLY A 803 39.90 10.26 28.63
CA GLY A 803 41.07 9.44 29.03
C GLY A 803 42.16 10.11 29.86
N GLY A 804 41.88 11.20 30.59
CA GLY A 804 42.78 11.75 31.63
C GLY A 804 43.02 13.26 31.54
N GLY A 805 42.88 13.95 32.68
CA GLY A 805 43.02 15.40 32.83
C GLY A 805 42.19 15.93 33.97
#